data_AF-A0A3B1BXZ9-F1
#
_entry.id   AF-A0A3B1BXZ9-F1
#
_cell.length_a   1.000
_cell.length_b   1.000
_cell.length_c   1.000
_cell.angle_alpha   90.00
_cell.angle_beta   90.00
_cell.angle_gamma   90.00
#
_symmetry.space_group_name_H-M   'P 1'
#
loop_
_entity.id
_entity.type
_entity.pdbx_description
1 polymer ?
#
loop_
_entity_poly.entity_id
_entity_poly.type
_entity_poly.pdbx_seq_one_letter_code
_entity_poly.pdbx_strand_id
1 'polypeptide(L)'
;MNSFERVRAAINFEETDRPPVIPETLAITATLANVSPRDYVRSGDLIAKLQGQAQREIGYDAVFAAADLCVEAEAIGCELEYPEGNYPHVKKTVIQHYEDLAKLSLPNPQVDGRMPEMLKAVRLLKKSFGGEVPVFAHTIGPMTLASRIMDIEKMLYMIVDHPNKFRDILMFCKEVSRTFAVALANEGADGIIMFDPSASPAVLPSKIFREFELDAVTYVFSEVKNKNAIAWYSVAGPVQSNNAILTETGADITTVDYVTPLETALESKGITVINGNIKPLLFLEGSADEVYAEARKLLAVSRTTERFILGSGCEIPLYSKIENIKALVRAAEDEKNTIDSTNRQAKNLHTITILPHRKSINAHTGDHLLDLLLEADVNITNYCNHTGSCGKCAVIIKQGKTLPPERTEAIQLKNRNGAKNERLACKVTVEGPMEIYVPHSSRVERDSLFVPDEMVKHSLEEEVAKYAFSNSITIEPVNEDFHCHEHNIDCAKSWIEKNLGEHKISPHLVAKLASIDINNEAVLNVIIDKTKPEILDFTRSGLLYGLAVDIGSTTISAYAHDLKSGELLCVGSVENPQRRFGMDIITRATQAVEDTAMIPEMQNALVEGINSIISHFHRENSFQNQRVYDLVLVGNPVIIHLFLGLSPASVSQSPFTPEISGRVSMPVKELGSRTKLAVNQNCQLEILPAISGFVGSDTVAGILATDLHKKEETSLFIDIGTNGELVINSNGKLVCASVAAGPALEGASLTHGRTCQNGVIYSIWIDDDKKVRYKTIGGMAPIGLCGSSVIDAIAEFVRHGIINDRGRFINQDKWRQIKDEHFIITPRQETAMHSPITISAKDIEEVQKAKSAIRTGVELLMKETDTSPEDIRHVYMSGSFGVSINMGNAKAIGMFPDMRNAKFTFIKNSAGIGGRMAILSINARDETEKIAKKASHINLVDSPEFSNLFIDNMFFQNA
;
A
#
# COMPACT_ATOMS: atom_id res chain seq x y z
N MET A 1 -9.71 -25.92 -37.77
CA MET A 1 -8.73 -24.90 -38.21
C MET A 1 -7.34 -25.45 -37.97
N ASN A 2 -6.36 -25.14 -38.81
CA ASN A 2 -4.95 -25.39 -38.48
C ASN A 2 -4.43 -24.33 -37.48
N SER A 3 -3.22 -24.49 -36.95
CA SER A 3 -2.66 -23.57 -35.95
C SER A 3 -2.48 -22.15 -36.49
N PHE A 4 -2.05 -22.01 -37.76
CA PHE A 4 -1.89 -20.70 -38.40
C PHE A 4 -3.22 -19.94 -38.51
N GLU A 5 -4.26 -20.61 -39.00
CA GLU A 5 -5.63 -20.06 -39.09
C GLU A 5 -6.16 -19.66 -37.72
N ARG A 6 -5.96 -20.51 -36.70
CA ARG A 6 -6.42 -20.27 -35.33
C ARG A 6 -5.80 -19.03 -34.70
N VAL A 7 -4.49 -18.86 -34.84
CA VAL A 7 -3.78 -17.69 -34.30
C VAL A 7 -4.18 -16.42 -35.05
N ARG A 8 -4.33 -16.47 -36.38
CA ARG A 8 -4.81 -15.32 -37.15
C ARG A 8 -6.24 -14.91 -36.81
N ALA A 9 -7.15 -15.87 -36.62
CA ALA A 9 -8.52 -15.62 -36.18
C ALA A 9 -8.55 -14.92 -34.81
N ALA A 10 -7.78 -15.41 -33.83
CA ALA A 10 -7.70 -14.78 -32.51
C ALA A 10 -7.18 -13.33 -32.55
N ILE A 11 -6.19 -13.04 -33.40
CA ILE A 11 -5.69 -11.66 -33.62
C ILE A 11 -6.77 -10.77 -34.25
N ASN A 12 -7.56 -11.32 -35.17
CA ASN A 12 -8.67 -10.61 -35.82
C ASN A 12 -9.95 -10.56 -34.96
N PHE A 13 -9.92 -11.13 -33.76
CA PHE A 13 -11.07 -11.26 -32.85
C PHE A 13 -12.22 -12.06 -33.46
N GLU A 14 -11.87 -13.05 -34.28
CA GLU A 14 -12.77 -14.01 -34.90
C GLU A 14 -12.85 -15.30 -34.08
N GLU A 15 -13.98 -16.01 -34.19
CA GLU A 15 -14.22 -17.26 -33.49
C GLU A 15 -13.21 -18.35 -33.87
N THR A 16 -12.73 -19.09 -32.86
CA THR A 16 -11.76 -20.17 -33.03
C THR A 16 -12.34 -21.54 -32.68
N ASP A 17 -11.83 -22.62 -33.31
CA ASP A 17 -12.26 -23.98 -33.02
C ASP A 17 -11.85 -24.50 -31.63
N ARG A 18 -10.85 -23.86 -31.05
CA ARG A 18 -10.49 -23.83 -29.62
C ARG A 18 -9.56 -22.63 -29.42
N PRO A 19 -9.40 -22.12 -28.18
CA PRO A 19 -8.41 -21.09 -27.91
C PRO A 19 -7.00 -21.52 -28.39
N PRO A 20 -6.26 -20.64 -29.09
CA PRO A 20 -4.89 -20.93 -29.47
C PRO A 20 -4.00 -21.07 -28.24
N VAL A 21 -3.05 -22.00 -28.30
CA VAL A 21 -2.12 -22.32 -27.21
C VAL A 21 -0.70 -22.00 -27.67
N ILE A 22 -0.13 -20.94 -27.13
CA ILE A 22 1.24 -20.52 -27.46
C ILE A 22 2.02 -20.29 -26.15
N PRO A 23 2.67 -21.34 -25.63
CA PRO A 23 3.67 -21.19 -24.57
C PRO A 23 4.97 -20.67 -25.17
N GLU A 24 5.62 -19.70 -24.52
CA GLU A 24 6.92 -19.18 -24.92
C GLU A 24 8.00 -20.24 -24.59
N THR A 25 8.23 -21.19 -25.50
CA THR A 25 9.11 -22.35 -25.25
C THR A 25 10.60 -22.07 -25.48
N LEU A 26 10.98 -21.30 -26.50
CA LEU A 26 12.39 -20.93 -26.75
C LEU A 26 13.38 -22.10 -26.53
N ALA A 27 14.44 -21.94 -25.72
CA ALA A 27 15.46 -22.98 -25.54
C ALA A 27 15.05 -24.13 -24.59
N ILE A 28 13.83 -24.16 -24.04
CA ILE A 28 13.36 -25.37 -23.31
C ILE A 28 13.42 -26.61 -24.21
N THR A 29 13.15 -26.42 -25.50
CA THR A 29 13.17 -27.49 -26.52
C THR A 29 14.54 -28.17 -26.62
N ALA A 30 15.63 -27.45 -26.32
CA ALA A 30 16.96 -28.01 -26.21
C ALA A 30 17.07 -28.97 -25.03
N THR A 31 16.67 -28.51 -23.84
CA THR A 31 16.77 -29.33 -22.62
C THR A 31 15.85 -30.54 -22.65
N LEU A 32 14.65 -30.43 -23.26
CA LEU A 32 13.76 -31.57 -23.49
C LEU A 32 14.39 -32.64 -24.40
N ALA A 33 15.26 -32.22 -25.33
CA ALA A 33 15.99 -33.11 -26.22
C ALA A 33 17.38 -33.51 -25.66
N ASN A 34 17.71 -33.16 -24.41
CA ASN A 34 19.03 -33.34 -23.80
C ASN A 34 20.18 -32.70 -24.61
N VAL A 35 19.89 -31.56 -25.26
CA VAL A 35 20.87 -30.73 -25.95
C VAL A 35 21.20 -29.53 -25.07
N SER A 36 22.48 -29.16 -24.99
CA SER A 36 22.92 -27.99 -24.22
C SER A 36 22.30 -26.70 -24.76
N PRO A 37 21.74 -25.81 -23.91
CA PRO A 37 21.28 -24.50 -24.34
C PRO A 37 22.35 -23.72 -25.12
N ARG A 38 23.62 -23.85 -24.72
CA ARG A 38 24.77 -23.24 -25.41
C ARG A 38 24.88 -23.65 -26.87
N ASP A 39 24.67 -24.92 -27.20
CA ASP A 39 24.78 -25.40 -28.57
C ASP A 39 23.54 -25.01 -29.38
N TYR A 40 22.37 -25.09 -28.74
CA TYR A 40 21.09 -24.68 -29.33
C TYR A 40 21.13 -23.22 -29.81
N VAL A 41 21.50 -22.28 -28.95
CA VAL A 41 21.48 -20.84 -29.28
C VAL A 41 22.52 -20.42 -30.33
N ARG A 42 23.41 -21.33 -30.74
CA ARG A 42 24.47 -21.08 -31.72
C ARG A 42 24.25 -21.76 -33.06
N SER A 43 23.14 -22.49 -33.23
CA SER A 43 22.88 -23.24 -34.46
C SER A 43 21.42 -23.12 -34.91
N GLY A 44 21.22 -22.47 -36.05
CA GLY A 44 19.91 -22.37 -36.67
C GLY A 44 19.31 -23.72 -37.06
N ASP A 45 20.17 -24.73 -37.34
CA ASP A 45 19.73 -26.10 -37.59
C ASP A 45 19.16 -26.75 -36.32
N LEU A 46 19.82 -26.57 -35.17
CA LEU A 46 19.34 -27.10 -33.89
C LEU A 46 18.04 -26.41 -33.47
N ILE A 47 17.97 -25.08 -33.61
CA ILE A 47 16.74 -24.32 -33.34
C ILE A 47 15.58 -24.87 -34.17
N ALA A 48 15.73 -24.93 -35.49
CA ALA A 48 14.66 -25.38 -36.37
C ALA A 48 14.26 -26.85 -36.11
N LYS A 49 15.24 -27.72 -35.87
CA LYS A 49 15.00 -29.15 -35.61
C LYS A 49 14.25 -29.36 -34.30
N LEU A 50 14.72 -28.79 -33.19
CA LEU A 50 14.19 -29.08 -31.86
C LEU A 50 12.85 -28.39 -31.63
N GLN A 51 12.65 -27.18 -32.16
CA GLN A 51 11.35 -26.52 -32.16
C GLN A 51 10.32 -27.32 -32.95
N GLY A 52 10.68 -27.80 -34.14
CA GLY A 52 9.79 -28.63 -34.94
C GLY A 52 9.48 -29.99 -34.30
N GLN A 53 10.44 -30.60 -33.59
CA GLN A 53 10.21 -31.83 -32.83
C GLN A 53 9.24 -31.59 -31.67
N ALA A 54 9.50 -30.57 -30.85
CA ALA A 54 8.67 -30.24 -29.70
C ALA A 54 7.23 -29.87 -30.11
N GLN A 55 7.06 -29.10 -31.19
CA GLN A 55 5.73 -28.75 -31.70
C GLN A 55 4.95 -30.00 -32.15
N ARG A 56 5.58 -30.91 -32.91
CA ARG A 56 4.93 -32.16 -33.34
C ARG A 56 4.59 -33.09 -32.18
N GLU A 57 5.38 -33.07 -31.12
CA GLU A 57 5.17 -33.93 -29.95
C GLU A 57 4.12 -33.37 -28.99
N ILE A 58 4.09 -32.04 -28.79
CA ILE A 58 3.29 -31.39 -27.75
C ILE A 58 1.99 -30.80 -28.33
N GLY A 59 2.00 -30.32 -29.58
CA GLY A 59 0.81 -29.84 -30.28
C GLY A 59 0.41 -28.39 -30.02
N TYR A 60 1.32 -27.54 -29.52
CA TYR A 60 1.07 -26.10 -29.40
C TYR A 60 1.09 -25.38 -30.77
N ASP A 61 0.54 -24.17 -30.81
CA ASP A 61 0.09 -23.50 -32.04
C ASP A 61 1.13 -22.56 -32.68
N ALA A 62 2.42 -22.72 -32.38
CA ALA A 62 3.50 -21.90 -32.92
C ALA A 62 4.85 -22.63 -32.94
N VAL A 63 5.83 -22.13 -33.68
CA VAL A 63 7.26 -22.50 -33.56
C VAL A 63 8.12 -21.24 -33.49
N PHE A 64 9.24 -21.30 -32.76
CA PHE A 64 10.07 -20.13 -32.48
C PHE A 64 11.47 -20.22 -33.10
N ALA A 65 11.81 -19.32 -34.02
CA ALA A 65 13.19 -19.04 -34.41
C ALA A 65 13.81 -18.07 -33.39
N ALA A 66 14.07 -18.58 -32.18
CA ALA A 66 14.58 -17.78 -31.07
C ALA A 66 15.75 -18.46 -30.36
N ALA A 67 16.76 -17.64 -30.04
CA ALA A 67 17.98 -18.05 -29.36
C ALA A 67 18.03 -17.48 -27.94
N ASP A 68 18.35 -16.19 -27.79
CA ASP A 68 18.55 -15.50 -26.52
C ASP A 68 18.50 -13.97 -26.73
N LEU A 69 18.64 -13.21 -25.64
CA LEU A 69 18.62 -11.74 -25.66
C LEU A 69 19.98 -11.07 -25.93
N CYS A 70 20.96 -11.81 -26.47
CA CYS A 70 22.31 -11.31 -26.72
C CYS A 70 22.73 -11.31 -28.21
N VAL A 71 21.86 -11.74 -29.13
CA VAL A 71 22.19 -11.85 -30.57
C VAL A 71 22.56 -10.49 -31.17
N GLU A 72 21.78 -9.46 -30.88
CA GLU A 72 21.99 -8.09 -31.38
C GLU A 72 23.22 -7.45 -30.72
N ALA A 73 23.40 -7.64 -29.41
CA ALA A 73 24.54 -7.11 -28.67
C ALA A 73 25.87 -7.70 -29.18
N GLU A 74 25.91 -9.00 -29.47
CA GLU A 74 27.06 -9.66 -30.10
C GLU A 74 27.34 -9.12 -31.49
N ALA A 75 26.31 -8.93 -32.32
CA ALA A 75 26.47 -8.40 -33.67
C ALA A 75 27.00 -6.96 -33.68
N ILE A 76 26.69 -6.16 -32.65
CA ILE A 76 27.27 -4.82 -32.44
C ILE A 76 28.73 -4.90 -31.96
N GLY A 77 29.13 -6.01 -31.34
CA GLY A 77 30.51 -6.28 -30.91
C GLY A 77 30.71 -6.53 -29.42
N CYS A 78 29.64 -6.76 -28.64
CA CYS A 78 29.77 -7.14 -27.24
C CYS A 78 30.42 -8.52 -27.08
N GLU A 79 31.23 -8.69 -26.04
CA GLU A 79 31.78 -10.01 -25.70
C GLU A 79 30.75 -10.79 -24.88
N LEU A 80 30.45 -12.02 -25.28
CA LEU A 80 29.52 -12.89 -24.57
C LEU A 80 30.26 -13.96 -23.76
N GLU A 81 29.70 -14.31 -22.61
CA GLU A 81 30.04 -15.51 -21.86
C GLU A 81 28.92 -16.55 -21.99
N TYR A 82 29.31 -17.80 -22.22
CA TYR A 82 28.39 -18.94 -22.39
C TYR A 82 28.54 -19.91 -21.21
N PRO A 83 27.79 -19.69 -20.11
CA PRO A 83 27.78 -20.63 -18.99
C PRO A 83 27.22 -21.99 -19.41
N GLU A 84 27.68 -23.05 -18.74
CA GLU A 84 27.15 -24.39 -18.96
C GLU A 84 25.72 -24.51 -18.43
N GLY A 85 24.81 -25.07 -19.24
CA GLY A 85 23.42 -25.29 -18.85
C GLY A 85 22.54 -24.03 -18.76
N ASN A 86 23.00 -22.88 -19.23
CA ASN A 86 22.24 -21.63 -19.15
C ASN A 86 22.43 -20.77 -20.42
N TYR A 87 21.66 -19.68 -20.53
CA TYR A 87 21.76 -18.70 -21.61
C TYR A 87 23.07 -17.91 -21.55
N PRO A 88 23.56 -17.41 -22.71
CA PRO A 88 24.67 -16.48 -22.70
C PRO A 88 24.27 -15.15 -22.03
N HIS A 89 25.27 -14.46 -21.52
CA HIS A 89 25.14 -13.09 -21.05
C HIS A 89 26.27 -12.23 -21.59
N VAL A 90 26.04 -10.91 -21.64
CA VAL A 90 27.07 -9.94 -22.03
C VAL A 90 28.10 -9.87 -20.92
N LYS A 91 29.34 -10.26 -21.23
CA LYS A 91 30.50 -10.16 -20.35
C LYS A 91 31.17 -8.79 -20.45
N LYS A 92 31.17 -8.21 -21.64
CA LYS A 92 31.75 -6.88 -21.89
C LYS A 92 30.88 -6.07 -22.84
N THR A 93 30.48 -4.90 -22.36
CA THR A 93 29.68 -3.91 -23.07
C THR A 93 30.54 -3.02 -23.98
N VAL A 94 29.98 -2.60 -25.12
CA VAL A 94 30.69 -1.80 -26.14
C VAL A 94 30.64 -0.30 -25.87
N ILE A 95 29.63 0.17 -25.12
CA ILE A 95 29.51 1.57 -24.70
C ILE A 95 30.00 1.68 -23.26
N GLN A 96 31.16 2.31 -23.05
CA GLN A 96 31.62 2.72 -21.72
C GLN A 96 31.39 4.21 -21.48
N HIS A 97 31.49 5.00 -22.54
CA HIS A 97 31.19 6.43 -22.58
C HIS A 97 30.31 6.75 -23.78
N TYR A 98 29.57 7.86 -23.73
CA TYR A 98 28.66 8.27 -24.81
C TYR A 98 29.36 8.39 -26.17
N GLU A 99 30.62 8.85 -26.17
CA GLU A 99 31.44 9.03 -27.37
C GLU A 99 31.75 7.71 -28.10
N ASP A 100 31.59 6.56 -27.43
CA ASP A 100 31.75 5.25 -28.05
C ASP A 100 30.65 4.96 -29.09
N LEU A 101 29.48 5.60 -28.99
CA LEU A 101 28.38 5.47 -29.94
C LEU A 101 28.82 5.79 -31.38
N ALA A 102 29.69 6.79 -31.54
CA ALA A 102 30.19 7.21 -32.85
C ALA A 102 31.11 6.17 -33.54
N LYS A 103 31.58 5.17 -32.79
CA LYS A 103 32.42 4.07 -33.30
C LYS A 103 31.59 2.87 -33.76
N LEU A 104 30.31 2.83 -33.42
CA LEU A 104 29.43 1.71 -33.73
C LEU A 104 28.83 1.86 -35.12
N SER A 105 28.64 0.73 -35.79
CA SER A 105 27.90 0.62 -37.05
C SER A 105 26.67 -0.24 -36.87
N LEU A 106 25.63 0.00 -37.68
CA LEU A 106 24.48 -0.90 -37.71
C LEU A 106 24.95 -2.29 -38.17
N PRO A 107 24.61 -3.36 -37.43
CA PRO A 107 24.98 -4.71 -37.82
C PRO A 107 24.22 -5.13 -39.08
N ASN A 108 24.88 -5.94 -39.91
CA ASN A 108 24.31 -6.58 -41.08
C ASN A 108 23.81 -7.99 -40.70
N PRO A 109 22.48 -8.23 -40.67
CA PRO A 109 21.92 -9.51 -40.28
C PRO A 109 22.39 -10.72 -41.08
N GLN A 110 22.92 -10.51 -42.29
CA GLN A 110 23.37 -11.58 -43.17
C GLN A 110 24.77 -12.10 -42.84
N VAL A 111 25.58 -11.35 -42.07
CA VAL A 111 26.98 -11.72 -41.81
C VAL A 111 27.46 -11.51 -40.36
N ASP A 112 26.82 -10.65 -39.57
CA ASP A 112 27.35 -10.25 -38.26
C ASP A 112 26.81 -11.12 -37.11
N GLY A 113 27.72 -11.52 -36.21
CA GLY A 113 27.42 -12.32 -35.02
C GLY A 113 26.64 -13.59 -35.33
N ARG A 114 25.61 -13.86 -34.52
CA ARG A 114 24.69 -15.01 -34.70
C ARG A 114 23.40 -14.66 -35.44
N MET A 115 23.24 -13.45 -35.98
CA MET A 115 22.06 -13.09 -36.78
C MET A 115 21.83 -14.05 -37.98
N PRO A 116 22.86 -14.48 -38.74
CA PRO A 116 22.66 -15.39 -39.88
C PRO A 116 22.09 -16.75 -39.48
N GLU A 117 22.41 -17.23 -38.27
CA GLU A 117 21.86 -18.47 -37.73
C GLU A 117 20.36 -18.33 -37.41
N MET A 118 19.91 -17.15 -36.96
CA MET A 118 18.47 -16.89 -36.76
C MET A 118 17.72 -16.85 -38.10
N LEU A 119 18.29 -16.17 -39.11
CA LEU A 119 17.73 -16.16 -40.47
C LEU A 119 17.65 -17.58 -41.05
N LYS A 120 18.68 -18.40 -40.82
CA LYS A 120 18.70 -19.81 -41.22
C LYS A 120 17.59 -20.61 -40.52
N ALA A 121 17.40 -20.43 -39.21
CA ALA A 121 16.34 -21.09 -38.45
C ALA A 121 14.94 -20.74 -39.01
N VAL A 122 14.70 -19.46 -39.32
CA VAL A 122 13.45 -19.01 -39.94
C VAL A 122 13.19 -19.73 -41.26
N ARG A 123 14.16 -19.77 -42.19
CA ARG A 123 13.99 -20.47 -43.49
C ARG A 123 13.65 -21.95 -43.32
N LEU A 124 14.32 -22.63 -42.39
CA LEU A 124 14.14 -24.06 -42.15
C LEU A 124 12.77 -24.36 -41.52
N LEU A 125 12.35 -23.55 -40.55
CA LEU A 125 11.01 -23.66 -39.94
C LEU A 125 9.92 -23.33 -40.95
N LYS A 126 10.08 -22.25 -41.73
CA LYS A 126 9.12 -21.85 -42.76
C LYS A 126 8.94 -22.92 -43.83
N LYS A 127 10.04 -23.57 -44.25
CA LYS A 127 9.99 -24.73 -45.16
C LYS A 127 9.22 -25.92 -44.56
N SER A 128 9.28 -26.10 -43.25
CA SER A 128 8.69 -27.26 -42.56
C SER A 128 7.24 -27.07 -42.14
N PHE A 129 6.82 -25.83 -41.85
CA PHE A 129 5.53 -25.52 -41.19
C PHE A 129 4.70 -24.45 -41.90
N GLY A 130 5.24 -23.80 -42.94
CA GLY A 130 4.60 -22.66 -43.59
C GLY A 130 3.17 -22.97 -44.04
N GLY A 131 2.23 -22.15 -43.58
CA GLY A 131 0.79 -22.28 -43.89
C GLY A 131 0.01 -23.19 -42.94
N GLU A 132 0.68 -23.96 -42.06
CA GLU A 132 0.05 -24.85 -41.09
C GLU A 132 0.26 -24.39 -39.64
N VAL A 133 1.49 -23.98 -39.29
CA VAL A 133 1.88 -23.47 -37.96
C VAL A 133 2.67 -22.17 -38.14
N PRO A 134 2.33 -21.08 -37.42
CA PRO A 134 3.03 -19.81 -37.56
C PRO A 134 4.47 -19.90 -37.03
N VAL A 135 5.40 -19.37 -37.82
CA VAL A 135 6.81 -19.25 -37.44
C VAL A 135 7.05 -17.86 -36.86
N PHE A 136 7.25 -17.79 -35.54
CA PHE A 136 7.65 -16.56 -34.87
C PHE A 136 9.17 -16.48 -34.77
N ALA A 137 9.75 -15.33 -35.11
CA ALA A 137 11.14 -15.03 -34.81
C ALA A 137 11.20 -13.93 -33.74
N HIS A 138 12.34 -13.76 -33.07
CA HIS A 138 12.48 -12.72 -32.07
C HIS A 138 13.49 -11.65 -32.43
N THR A 139 13.24 -10.44 -31.92
CA THR A 139 14.16 -9.32 -31.80
C THR A 139 14.09 -8.82 -30.36
N ILE A 140 15.08 -8.08 -29.89
CA ILE A 140 14.99 -7.41 -28.58
C ILE A 140 14.55 -5.95 -28.73
N GLY A 141 13.84 -5.44 -27.73
CA GLY A 141 13.39 -4.04 -27.71
C GLY A 141 14.55 -3.05 -27.56
N PRO A 142 14.41 -1.82 -28.09
CA PRO A 142 15.40 -0.76 -27.98
C PRO A 142 15.92 -0.54 -26.55
N MET A 143 15.03 -0.51 -25.54
CA MET A 143 15.43 -0.32 -24.15
C MET A 143 16.30 -1.47 -23.62
N THR A 144 15.87 -2.71 -23.88
CA THR A 144 16.65 -3.88 -23.48
C THR A 144 17.98 -3.95 -24.21
N LEU A 145 18.03 -3.63 -25.51
CA LEU A 145 19.29 -3.57 -26.24
C LEU A 145 20.24 -2.52 -25.65
N ALA A 146 19.73 -1.32 -25.30
CA ALA A 146 20.53 -0.31 -24.64
C ALA A 146 21.16 -0.85 -23.35
N SER A 147 20.37 -1.51 -22.49
CA SER A 147 20.88 -2.15 -21.26
C SER A 147 21.98 -3.19 -21.53
N ARG A 148 21.92 -3.90 -22.66
CA ARG A 148 22.90 -4.93 -23.05
C ARG A 148 24.20 -4.35 -23.56
N ILE A 149 24.19 -3.17 -24.20
CA ILE A 149 25.39 -2.58 -24.80
C ILE A 149 26.11 -1.57 -23.91
N MET A 150 25.47 -1.11 -22.81
CA MET A 150 26.04 -0.10 -21.90
C MET A 150 25.90 -0.41 -20.40
N ASP A 151 25.36 -1.56 -20.02
CA ASP A 151 24.95 -1.93 -18.65
C ASP A 151 23.70 -1.18 -18.16
N ILE A 152 22.84 -1.90 -17.42
CA ILE A 152 21.54 -1.37 -16.97
C ILE A 152 21.68 -0.20 -16.00
N GLU A 153 22.65 -0.23 -15.08
CA GLU A 153 22.86 0.87 -14.12
C GLU A 153 23.25 2.16 -14.83
N LYS A 154 24.20 2.09 -15.76
CA LYS A 154 24.62 3.26 -16.55
C LYS A 154 23.50 3.76 -17.46
N MET A 155 22.70 2.86 -18.02
CA MET A 155 21.51 3.21 -18.78
C MET A 155 20.54 4.04 -17.93
N LEU A 156 20.23 3.58 -16.71
CA LEU A 156 19.34 4.29 -15.79
C LEU A 156 19.88 5.65 -15.38
N TYR A 157 21.18 5.76 -15.06
CA TYR A 157 21.81 7.06 -14.79
C TYR A 157 21.75 7.99 -16.01
N MET A 158 22.00 7.48 -17.21
CA MET A 158 21.98 8.31 -18.42
C MET A 158 20.58 8.82 -18.78
N ILE A 159 19.54 8.02 -18.53
CA ILE A 159 18.14 8.46 -18.70
C ILE A 159 17.86 9.69 -17.84
N VAL A 160 18.35 9.70 -16.59
CA VAL A 160 18.09 10.77 -15.62
C VAL A 160 19.01 11.98 -15.86
N ASP A 161 20.32 11.75 -15.92
CA ASP A 161 21.31 12.83 -15.91
C ASP A 161 21.53 13.45 -17.29
N HIS A 162 21.38 12.63 -18.35
CA HIS A 162 21.72 13.00 -19.72
C HIS A 162 20.70 12.50 -20.75
N PRO A 163 19.40 12.85 -20.61
CA PRO A 163 18.32 12.27 -21.41
C PRO A 163 18.52 12.43 -22.92
N ASN A 164 19.10 13.56 -23.39
CA ASN A 164 19.37 13.77 -24.81
C ASN A 164 20.44 12.82 -25.35
N LYS A 165 21.50 12.54 -24.58
CA LYS A 165 22.53 11.57 -24.97
C LYS A 165 21.96 10.15 -25.00
N PHE A 166 21.09 9.84 -24.04
CA PHE A 166 20.40 8.56 -24.03
C PHE A 166 19.49 8.39 -25.24
N ARG A 167 18.77 9.44 -25.68
CA ARG A 167 17.95 9.41 -26.90
C ARG A 167 18.76 8.95 -28.12
N ASP A 168 20.00 9.42 -28.28
CA ASP A 168 20.83 9.01 -29.41
C ASP A 168 21.18 7.52 -29.37
N ILE A 169 21.54 7.00 -28.19
CA ILE A 169 21.81 5.57 -27.98
C ILE A 169 20.56 4.75 -28.27
N LEU A 170 19.40 5.18 -27.77
CA LEU A 170 18.13 4.49 -27.98
C LEU A 170 17.72 4.50 -29.45
N MET A 171 17.96 5.60 -30.17
CA MET A 171 17.71 5.70 -31.61
C MET A 171 18.58 4.72 -32.40
N PHE A 172 19.86 4.57 -32.02
CA PHE A 172 20.71 3.52 -32.59
C PHE A 172 20.15 2.13 -32.30
N CYS A 173 19.78 1.83 -31.05
CA CYS A 173 19.20 0.55 -30.66
C CYS A 173 17.92 0.24 -31.43
N LYS A 174 17.03 1.23 -31.59
CA LYS A 174 15.82 1.15 -32.41
C LYS A 174 16.12 0.76 -33.85
N GLU A 175 17.12 1.37 -34.49
CA GLU A 175 17.51 1.01 -35.85
C GLU A 175 18.12 -0.39 -35.96
N VAL A 176 18.84 -0.86 -34.94
CA VAL A 176 19.31 -2.25 -34.87
C VAL A 176 18.13 -3.21 -34.79
N SER A 177 17.22 -3.01 -33.82
CA SER A 177 16.03 -3.86 -33.63
C SER A 177 15.15 -3.90 -34.87
N ARG A 178 14.93 -2.75 -35.53
CA ARG A 178 14.23 -2.63 -36.82
C ARG A 178 14.92 -3.43 -37.91
N THR A 179 16.22 -3.23 -38.09
CA THR A 179 17.00 -3.85 -39.16
C THR A 179 16.95 -5.37 -39.07
N PHE A 180 17.07 -5.90 -37.85
CA PHE A 180 17.02 -7.34 -37.61
C PHE A 180 15.60 -7.90 -37.75
N ALA A 181 14.59 -7.25 -37.17
CA ALA A 181 13.18 -7.65 -37.30
C ALA A 181 12.73 -7.72 -38.77
N VAL A 182 13.07 -6.72 -39.58
CA VAL A 182 12.75 -6.68 -41.01
C VAL A 182 13.49 -7.78 -41.77
N ALA A 183 14.75 -8.08 -41.42
CA ALA A 183 15.48 -9.18 -42.04
C ALA A 183 14.83 -10.54 -41.76
N LEU A 184 14.42 -10.79 -40.51
CA LEU A 184 13.71 -12.01 -40.11
C LEU A 184 12.37 -12.15 -40.86
N ALA A 185 11.59 -11.07 -40.97
CA ALA A 185 10.34 -11.06 -41.72
C ALA A 185 10.57 -11.37 -43.22
N ASN A 186 11.61 -10.78 -43.84
CA ASN A 186 11.94 -11.05 -45.25
C ASN A 186 12.36 -12.52 -45.51
N GLU A 187 12.92 -13.20 -44.50
CA GLU A 187 13.24 -14.64 -44.59
C GLU A 187 12.03 -15.56 -44.40
N GLY A 188 10.86 -14.98 -44.11
CA GLY A 188 9.58 -15.68 -44.07
C GLY A 188 9.01 -15.94 -42.68
N ALA A 189 9.46 -15.23 -41.65
CA ALA A 189 8.80 -15.25 -40.34
C ALA A 189 7.37 -14.70 -40.46
N ASP A 190 6.40 -15.41 -39.87
CA ASP A 190 4.99 -15.03 -39.86
C ASP A 190 4.68 -13.95 -38.81
N GLY A 191 5.53 -13.85 -37.79
CA GLY A 191 5.47 -12.81 -36.78
C GLY A 191 6.82 -12.56 -36.12
N ILE A 192 6.98 -11.36 -35.56
CA ILE A 192 8.16 -10.95 -34.82
C ILE A 192 7.75 -10.65 -33.38
N ILE A 193 8.37 -11.39 -32.45
CA ILE A 193 8.26 -11.14 -31.02
C ILE A 193 9.37 -10.19 -30.61
N MET A 194 9.01 -9.07 -30.00
CA MET A 194 9.95 -8.15 -29.39
C MET A 194 9.98 -8.38 -27.88
N PHE A 195 11.09 -8.92 -27.39
CA PHE A 195 11.32 -9.09 -25.95
C PHE A 195 11.96 -7.83 -25.38
N ASP A 196 11.31 -7.21 -24.40
CA ASP A 196 11.81 -5.97 -23.83
C ASP A 196 11.64 -5.88 -22.30
N PRO A 197 12.21 -6.81 -21.53
CA PRO A 197 12.07 -6.84 -20.07
C PRO A 197 12.58 -5.55 -19.37
N SER A 198 13.51 -4.81 -19.99
CA SER A 198 14.04 -3.57 -19.41
C SER A 198 13.07 -2.39 -19.53
N ALA A 199 12.05 -2.50 -20.40
CA ALA A 199 10.95 -1.55 -20.51
C ALA A 199 9.81 -1.79 -19.49
N SER A 200 9.94 -2.83 -18.67
CA SER A 200 8.95 -3.19 -17.64
C SER A 200 8.74 -2.08 -16.62
N PRO A 201 7.50 -1.89 -16.10
CA PRO A 201 7.24 -1.02 -14.95
C PRO A 201 8.02 -1.40 -13.68
N ALA A 202 8.52 -2.63 -13.59
CA ALA A 202 9.42 -3.05 -12.51
C ALA A 202 10.83 -2.43 -12.60
N VAL A 203 11.23 -1.96 -13.78
CA VAL A 203 12.55 -1.36 -14.06
C VAL A 203 12.41 0.13 -14.34
N LEU A 204 11.45 0.53 -15.17
CA LEU A 204 11.25 1.89 -15.64
C LEU A 204 9.82 2.39 -15.37
N PRO A 205 9.65 3.58 -14.77
CA PRO A 205 8.31 4.16 -14.62
C PRO A 205 7.62 4.36 -15.99
N SER A 206 6.28 4.21 -16.03
CA SER A 206 5.48 4.33 -17.26
C SER A 206 5.69 5.67 -18.01
N LYS A 207 6.07 6.73 -17.31
CA LYS A 207 6.42 8.02 -17.93
C LYS A 207 7.67 7.92 -18.81
N ILE A 208 8.71 7.22 -18.35
CA ILE A 208 9.94 7.02 -19.12
C ILE A 208 9.67 6.14 -20.33
N PHE A 209 8.87 5.09 -20.17
CA PHE A 209 8.42 4.26 -21.29
C PHE A 209 7.74 5.10 -22.38
N ARG A 210 6.77 5.95 -22.01
CA ARG A 210 6.09 6.83 -22.97
C ARG A 210 7.03 7.85 -23.61
N GLU A 211 7.97 8.40 -22.86
CA GLU A 211 8.89 9.44 -23.34
C GLU A 211 9.96 8.92 -24.30
N PHE A 212 10.43 7.70 -24.11
CA PHE A 212 11.58 7.15 -24.82
C PHE A 212 11.26 5.94 -25.69
N GLU A 213 10.48 4.99 -25.17
CA GLU A 213 10.35 3.66 -25.76
C GLU A 213 9.14 3.52 -26.69
N LEU A 214 8.00 4.12 -26.32
CA LEU A 214 6.73 3.95 -27.04
C LEU A 214 6.86 4.27 -28.54
N ASP A 215 7.47 5.40 -28.89
CA ASP A 215 7.66 5.81 -30.29
C ASP A 215 8.62 4.86 -31.02
N ALA A 216 9.67 4.39 -30.34
CA ALA A 216 10.64 3.48 -30.91
C ALA A 216 10.02 2.11 -31.23
N VAL A 217 9.27 1.54 -30.28
CA VAL A 217 8.55 0.26 -30.45
C VAL A 217 7.48 0.38 -31.53
N THR A 218 6.66 1.43 -31.49
CA THR A 218 5.59 1.66 -32.46
C THR A 218 6.15 1.75 -33.88
N TYR A 219 7.28 2.44 -34.05
CA TYR A 219 7.98 2.53 -35.33
C TYR A 219 8.46 1.15 -35.82
N VAL A 220 9.13 0.37 -34.97
CA VAL A 220 9.61 -0.97 -35.35
C VAL A 220 8.43 -1.87 -35.72
N PHE A 221 7.33 -1.87 -34.97
CA PHE A 221 6.15 -2.66 -35.29
C PHE A 221 5.46 -2.21 -36.57
N SER A 222 5.44 -0.92 -36.88
CA SER A 222 4.93 -0.45 -38.18
C SER A 222 5.73 -1.05 -39.35
N GLU A 223 7.05 -1.18 -39.22
CA GLU A 223 7.92 -1.76 -40.23
C GLU A 223 7.75 -3.29 -40.35
N VAL A 224 7.54 -3.98 -39.21
CA VAL A 224 7.17 -5.40 -39.19
C VAL A 224 5.84 -5.63 -39.91
N LYS A 225 4.84 -4.80 -39.61
CA LYS A 225 3.50 -4.88 -40.23
C LYS A 225 3.52 -4.55 -41.73
N ASN A 226 4.39 -3.64 -42.17
CA ASN A 226 4.63 -3.36 -43.59
C ASN A 226 5.15 -4.59 -44.37
N LYS A 227 5.66 -5.61 -43.67
CA LYS A 227 6.05 -6.92 -44.22
C LYS A 227 4.96 -7.99 -44.08
N ASN A 228 3.74 -7.62 -43.69
CA ASN A 228 2.61 -8.50 -43.40
C ASN A 228 2.88 -9.53 -42.27
N ALA A 229 3.88 -9.25 -41.42
CA ALA A 229 4.19 -10.06 -40.25
C ALA A 229 3.41 -9.55 -39.02
N ILE A 230 3.07 -10.47 -38.12
CA ILE A 230 2.42 -10.18 -36.84
C ILE A 230 3.42 -9.46 -35.92
N ALA A 231 3.02 -8.34 -35.33
CA ALA A 231 3.79 -7.66 -34.30
C ALA A 231 3.40 -8.20 -32.91
N TRP A 232 4.35 -8.77 -32.18
CA TRP A 232 4.10 -9.27 -30.82
C TRP A 232 5.04 -8.58 -29.84
N TYR A 233 4.49 -7.91 -28.81
CA TYR A 233 5.28 -7.35 -27.71
C TYR A 233 5.23 -8.22 -26.46
N SER A 234 6.40 -8.57 -25.91
CA SER A 234 6.51 -9.35 -24.68
C SER A 234 7.38 -8.61 -23.66
N VAL A 235 6.76 -8.19 -22.56
CA VAL A 235 7.38 -7.47 -21.44
C VAL A 235 7.04 -8.20 -20.14
N ALA A 236 8.04 -8.70 -19.43
CA ALA A 236 7.85 -9.36 -18.13
C ALA A 236 7.59 -8.32 -17.01
N GLY A 237 6.77 -8.67 -16.02
CA GLY A 237 6.43 -7.81 -14.87
C GLY A 237 5.01 -7.20 -14.88
N PRO A 238 4.69 -6.33 -13.91
CA PRO A 238 3.34 -5.80 -13.72
C PRO A 238 3.05 -4.70 -14.74
N VAL A 239 2.46 -5.06 -15.88
CA VAL A 239 2.20 -4.15 -17.00
C VAL A 239 0.91 -3.33 -16.84
N GLN A 240 0.11 -3.55 -15.80
CA GLN A 240 -1.18 -2.86 -15.59
C GLN A 240 -1.03 -1.35 -15.42
N SER A 241 0.06 -0.90 -14.79
CA SER A 241 0.35 0.53 -14.62
C SER A 241 0.84 1.18 -15.91
N ASN A 242 1.02 0.42 -17.00
CA ASN A 242 1.51 0.91 -18.27
C ASN A 242 0.55 0.55 -19.42
N ASN A 243 -0.58 1.25 -19.45
CA ASN A 243 -1.60 1.13 -20.50
C ASN A 243 -1.02 1.19 -21.92
N ALA A 244 0.08 1.92 -22.14
CA ALA A 244 0.70 2.01 -23.46
C ALA A 244 1.18 0.64 -23.97
N ILE A 245 1.72 -0.22 -23.09
CA ILE A 245 2.13 -1.59 -23.43
C ILE A 245 0.93 -2.42 -23.91
N LEU A 246 -0.23 -2.25 -23.28
CA LEU A 246 -1.44 -3.01 -23.58
C LEU A 246 -2.19 -2.50 -24.81
N THR A 247 -2.12 -1.20 -25.12
CA THR A 247 -3.01 -0.61 -26.16
C THR A 247 -2.33 0.31 -27.17
N GLU A 248 -1.18 0.91 -26.89
CA GLU A 248 -0.65 2.02 -27.72
C GLU A 248 0.56 1.65 -28.59
N THR A 249 1.27 0.57 -28.30
CA THR A 249 2.46 0.13 -29.07
C THR A 249 2.16 -0.27 -30.51
N GLY A 250 0.89 -0.55 -30.83
CA GLY A 250 0.49 -1.09 -32.12
C GLY A 250 0.79 -2.59 -32.28
N ALA A 251 1.08 -3.32 -31.20
CA ALA A 251 1.24 -4.77 -31.21
C ALA A 251 -0.09 -5.49 -31.52
N ASP A 252 -0.03 -6.53 -32.34
CA ASP A 252 -1.15 -7.45 -32.61
C ASP A 252 -1.34 -8.44 -31.46
N ILE A 253 -0.24 -8.85 -30.81
CA ILE A 253 -0.23 -9.70 -29.62
C ILE A 253 0.56 -9.00 -28.51
N THR A 254 0.04 -9.01 -27.29
CA THR A 254 0.79 -8.57 -26.10
C THR A 254 0.85 -9.70 -25.07
N THR A 255 2.06 -10.09 -24.66
CA THR A 255 2.24 -11.02 -23.53
C THR A 255 1.99 -10.27 -22.23
N VAL A 256 1.17 -10.86 -21.37
CA VAL A 256 0.88 -10.36 -20.03
C VAL A 256 1.45 -11.34 -19.02
N ASP A 257 2.19 -10.85 -18.03
CA ASP A 257 2.81 -11.68 -16.99
C ASP A 257 1.79 -12.17 -15.94
N TYR A 258 2.12 -13.24 -15.21
CA TYR A 258 1.26 -13.88 -14.19
C TYR A 258 0.91 -12.98 -13.00
N VAL A 259 1.72 -11.94 -12.78
CA VAL A 259 1.45 -10.92 -11.76
C VAL A 259 0.31 -9.97 -12.15
N THR A 260 -0.12 -10.02 -13.42
CA THR A 260 -1.22 -9.23 -13.95
C THR A 260 -2.51 -10.04 -14.00
N PRO A 261 -3.59 -9.68 -13.28
CA PRO A 261 -4.87 -10.37 -13.44
C PRO A 261 -5.34 -10.34 -14.90
N LEU A 262 -5.76 -11.49 -15.43
CA LEU A 262 -6.18 -11.61 -16.83
C LEU A 262 -7.41 -10.74 -17.11
N GLU A 263 -8.33 -10.64 -16.16
CA GLU A 263 -9.53 -9.80 -16.22
C GLU A 263 -9.16 -8.34 -16.52
N THR A 264 -8.21 -7.79 -15.75
CA THR A 264 -7.72 -6.42 -15.93
C THR A 264 -7.08 -6.23 -17.32
N ALA A 265 -6.32 -7.22 -17.80
CA ALA A 265 -5.74 -7.15 -19.13
C ALA A 265 -6.82 -7.18 -20.24
N LEU A 266 -7.88 -7.99 -20.07
CA LEU A 266 -8.99 -8.08 -21.03
C LEU A 266 -9.90 -6.84 -21.03
N GLU A 267 -9.98 -6.10 -19.92
CA GLU A 267 -10.69 -4.82 -19.81
C GLU A 267 -10.06 -3.69 -20.64
N SER A 268 -8.75 -3.79 -20.93
CA SER A 268 -8.05 -2.84 -21.80
C SER A 268 -8.63 -2.90 -23.23
N LYS A 269 -9.46 -1.92 -23.58
CA LYS A 269 -10.25 -1.93 -24.83
C LYS A 269 -9.35 -1.86 -26.08
N GLY A 270 -9.37 -2.91 -26.91
CA GLY A 270 -9.68 -2.78 -28.35
C GLY A 270 -8.58 -2.80 -29.43
N ILE A 271 -7.33 -3.25 -29.23
CA ILE A 271 -6.34 -3.28 -30.33
C ILE A 271 -5.48 -4.57 -30.43
N THR A 272 -5.19 -5.25 -29.30
CA THR A 272 -4.29 -6.42 -29.28
C THR A 272 -4.96 -7.68 -28.73
N VAL A 273 -4.49 -8.86 -29.11
CA VAL A 273 -4.86 -10.14 -28.46
C VAL A 273 -3.90 -10.38 -27.27
N ILE A 274 -4.44 -10.83 -26.14
CA ILE A 274 -3.64 -11.09 -24.94
C ILE A 274 -3.09 -12.51 -24.99
N ASN A 275 -1.77 -12.65 -24.88
CA ASN A 275 -1.10 -13.93 -24.64
C ASN A 275 -0.72 -14.07 -23.16
N GLY A 276 -0.94 -15.25 -22.59
CA GLY A 276 -0.52 -15.56 -21.22
C GLY A 276 -1.61 -16.23 -20.39
N ASN A 277 -1.57 -16.14 -19.07
CA ASN A 277 -0.45 -15.64 -18.29
C ASN A 277 -0.02 -16.62 -17.20
N ILE A 278 -0.05 -17.92 -17.48
CA ILE A 278 0.34 -18.93 -16.50
C ILE A 278 1.76 -18.66 -16.00
N LYS A 279 1.92 -18.67 -14.68
CA LYS A 279 3.21 -18.49 -14.02
C LYS A 279 4.27 -19.43 -14.59
N PRO A 280 5.36 -18.92 -15.20
CA PRO A 280 6.36 -19.76 -15.87
C PRO A 280 7.00 -20.82 -14.94
N LEU A 281 7.23 -20.47 -13.68
CA LEU A 281 7.83 -21.40 -12.71
C LEU A 281 6.94 -22.62 -12.40
N LEU A 282 5.63 -22.54 -12.65
CA LEU A 282 4.71 -23.67 -12.49
C LEU A 282 5.05 -24.82 -13.44
N PHE A 283 5.59 -24.52 -14.63
CA PHE A 283 6.01 -25.53 -15.60
C PHE A 283 7.26 -26.32 -15.15
N LEU A 284 8.07 -25.74 -14.25
CA LEU A 284 9.25 -26.37 -13.67
C LEU A 284 8.91 -27.11 -12.37
N GLU A 285 8.31 -26.41 -11.41
CA GLU A 285 8.12 -26.90 -10.05
C GLU A 285 6.82 -27.72 -9.90
N GLY A 286 5.79 -27.36 -10.66
CA GLY A 286 4.45 -27.94 -10.56
C GLY A 286 4.28 -29.29 -11.23
N SER A 287 3.07 -29.80 -11.08
CA SER A 287 2.53 -30.99 -11.73
C SER A 287 1.67 -30.62 -12.95
N ALA A 288 1.48 -31.60 -13.84
CA ALA A 288 0.66 -31.44 -15.03
C ALA A 288 -0.79 -31.06 -14.68
N ASP A 289 -1.31 -31.57 -13.56
CA ASP A 289 -2.66 -31.26 -13.11
C ASP A 289 -2.79 -29.83 -12.58
N GLU A 290 -1.75 -29.28 -11.95
CA GLU A 290 -1.74 -27.88 -11.52
C GLU A 290 -1.68 -26.92 -12.72
N VAL A 291 -0.85 -27.21 -13.72
CA VAL A 291 -0.82 -26.43 -14.97
C VAL A 291 -2.15 -26.51 -15.70
N TYR A 292 -2.72 -27.71 -15.81
CA TYR A 292 -4.05 -27.90 -16.39
C TYR A 292 -5.11 -27.09 -15.64
N ALA A 293 -5.16 -27.19 -14.31
CA ALA A 293 -6.14 -26.46 -13.51
C ALA A 293 -6.02 -24.94 -13.69
N GLU A 294 -4.80 -24.41 -13.71
CA GLU A 294 -4.56 -22.99 -13.94
C GLU A 294 -4.98 -22.56 -15.35
N ALA A 295 -4.64 -23.35 -16.36
CA ALA A 295 -5.09 -23.15 -17.72
C ALA A 295 -6.63 -23.10 -17.83
N ARG A 296 -7.34 -24.03 -17.15
CA ARG A 296 -8.81 -24.06 -17.12
C ARG A 296 -9.41 -22.81 -16.46
N LYS A 297 -8.77 -22.23 -15.45
CA LYS A 297 -9.20 -20.96 -14.84
C LYS A 297 -9.10 -19.81 -15.84
N LEU A 298 -7.94 -19.66 -16.48
CA LEU A 298 -7.72 -18.60 -17.48
C LEU A 298 -8.71 -18.73 -18.64
N LEU A 299 -8.92 -19.95 -19.13
CA LEU A 299 -9.91 -20.25 -20.16
C LEU A 299 -11.33 -19.87 -19.71
N ALA A 300 -11.70 -20.13 -18.44
CA ALA A 300 -13.00 -19.76 -17.92
C ALA A 300 -13.22 -18.24 -17.89
N VAL A 301 -12.17 -17.47 -17.54
CA VAL A 301 -12.17 -16.00 -17.55
C VAL A 301 -12.27 -15.47 -18.97
N SER A 302 -11.56 -16.07 -19.92
CA SER A 302 -11.54 -15.61 -21.32
C SER A 302 -12.78 -16.00 -22.12
N ARG A 303 -13.73 -16.79 -21.59
CA ARG A 303 -14.95 -17.26 -22.31
C ARG A 303 -15.80 -16.15 -22.90
N THR A 304 -15.70 -14.93 -22.38
CA THR A 304 -16.47 -13.78 -22.86
C THR A 304 -15.78 -13.04 -24.00
N THR A 305 -14.64 -13.52 -24.50
CA THR A 305 -13.85 -12.82 -25.51
C THR A 305 -13.00 -13.74 -26.39
N GLU A 306 -12.92 -13.42 -27.68
CA GLU A 306 -12.00 -14.05 -28.62
C GLU A 306 -10.58 -13.46 -28.55
N ARG A 307 -10.33 -12.49 -27.63
CA ARG A 307 -9.07 -11.75 -27.51
C ARG A 307 -7.99 -12.48 -26.69
N PHE A 308 -7.97 -13.80 -26.70
CA PHE A 308 -7.10 -14.57 -25.80
C PHE A 308 -6.35 -15.71 -26.49
N ILE A 309 -5.04 -15.76 -26.22
CA ILE A 309 -4.15 -16.87 -26.53
C ILE A 309 -3.66 -17.43 -25.20
N LEU A 310 -3.97 -18.70 -24.95
CA LEU A 310 -3.52 -19.38 -23.74
C LEU A 310 -2.00 -19.60 -23.82
N GLY A 311 -1.27 -18.99 -22.88
CA GLY A 311 0.19 -19.01 -22.88
C GLY A 311 0.79 -18.98 -21.49
N SER A 312 2.12 -19.00 -21.44
CA SER A 312 2.88 -18.67 -20.25
C SER A 312 3.00 -17.14 -20.11
N GLY A 313 3.09 -16.62 -18.89
CA GLY A 313 3.23 -15.16 -18.66
C GLY A 313 4.60 -14.59 -19.07
N CYS A 314 5.56 -15.46 -19.36
CA CYS A 314 6.88 -15.17 -19.93
C CYS A 314 7.46 -16.50 -20.45
N GLU A 315 8.73 -16.51 -20.83
CA GLU A 315 9.47 -17.72 -21.22
C GLU A 315 9.36 -18.82 -20.15
N ILE A 316 9.07 -20.05 -20.62
CA ILE A 316 9.10 -21.24 -19.78
C ILE A 316 10.55 -21.54 -19.34
N PRO A 317 10.84 -21.67 -18.03
CA PRO A 317 12.20 -21.90 -17.55
C PRO A 317 12.81 -23.15 -18.16
N LEU A 318 14.12 -23.11 -18.41
CA LEU A 318 14.90 -24.29 -18.79
C LEU A 318 14.65 -25.45 -17.81
N TYR A 319 14.73 -26.68 -18.31
CA TYR A 319 14.51 -27.91 -17.54
C TYR A 319 13.08 -28.14 -17.02
N SER A 320 12.10 -27.36 -17.49
CA SER A 320 10.67 -27.63 -17.26
C SER A 320 10.23 -28.99 -17.83
N LYS A 321 9.15 -29.55 -17.27
CA LYS A 321 8.67 -30.90 -17.59
C LYS A 321 7.77 -30.87 -18.83
N ILE A 322 7.97 -31.80 -19.76
CA ILE A 322 7.18 -31.86 -20.99
C ILE A 322 5.70 -32.11 -20.72
N GLU A 323 5.38 -32.88 -19.68
CA GLU A 323 4.01 -33.19 -19.27
C GLU A 323 3.24 -31.93 -18.85
N ASN A 324 3.95 -30.95 -18.27
CA ASN A 324 3.37 -29.68 -17.86
C ASN A 324 3.00 -28.83 -19.08
N ILE A 325 3.84 -28.83 -20.13
CA ILE A 325 3.52 -28.14 -21.38
C ILE A 325 2.37 -28.85 -22.13
N LYS A 326 2.37 -30.19 -22.15
CA LYS A 326 1.26 -30.97 -22.73
C LYS A 326 -0.07 -30.74 -21.99
N ALA A 327 -0.03 -30.53 -20.68
CA ALA A 327 -1.21 -30.20 -19.90
C ALA A 327 -1.88 -28.88 -20.32
N LEU A 328 -1.10 -27.90 -20.75
CA LEU A 328 -1.60 -26.64 -21.29
C LEU A 328 -2.43 -26.86 -22.56
N VAL A 329 -1.89 -27.66 -23.49
CA VAL A 329 -2.57 -28.01 -24.75
C VAL A 329 -3.85 -28.79 -24.47
N ARG A 330 -3.77 -29.79 -23.57
CA ARG A 330 -4.93 -30.59 -23.13
C ARG A 330 -6.07 -29.72 -22.61
N ALA A 331 -5.77 -28.68 -21.83
CA ALA A 331 -6.79 -27.80 -21.25
C ALA A 331 -7.60 -27.03 -22.31
N ALA A 332 -6.95 -26.59 -23.39
CA ALA A 332 -7.62 -25.92 -24.51
C ALA A 332 -8.39 -26.91 -25.39
N GLU A 333 -7.86 -28.12 -25.60
CA GLU A 333 -8.57 -29.19 -26.31
C GLU A 333 -9.85 -29.61 -25.58
N ASP A 334 -9.83 -29.68 -24.24
CA ASP A 334 -11.01 -30.00 -23.45
C ASP A 334 -12.07 -28.88 -23.45
N GLU A 335 -11.68 -27.63 -23.67
CA GLU A 335 -12.63 -26.51 -23.78
C GLU A 335 -13.56 -26.68 -24.99
N LYS A 336 -13.04 -27.26 -26.08
CA LYS A 336 -13.81 -27.64 -27.27
C LYS A 336 -15.00 -28.54 -26.94
N ASN A 337 -14.89 -29.39 -25.91
CA ASN A 337 -15.96 -30.29 -25.48
C ASN A 337 -17.00 -29.63 -24.57
N THR A 338 -16.77 -28.38 -24.13
CA THR A 338 -17.65 -27.63 -23.23
C THR A 338 -18.44 -26.54 -23.96
N ILE A 339 -17.94 -26.05 -25.10
CA ILE A 339 -18.57 -25.02 -25.94
C ILE A 339 -19.89 -25.51 -26.57
N ASP A 340 -20.07 -26.82 -26.73
CA ASP A 340 -21.28 -27.43 -27.32
C ASP A 340 -22.41 -27.70 -26.30
N SER A 341 -22.21 -27.35 -25.03
CA SER A 341 -23.24 -27.51 -24.01
C SER A 341 -23.12 -26.43 -22.94
N THR A 342 -23.94 -25.39 -23.01
CA THR A 342 -24.81 -25.00 -21.89
C THR A 342 -25.62 -23.74 -22.17
N ASN A 343 -26.93 -23.96 -22.24
CA ASN A 343 -27.94 -23.01 -21.79
C ASN A 343 -27.57 -22.48 -20.39
N ARG A 344 -27.50 -21.15 -20.27
CA ARG A 344 -27.48 -20.43 -18.99
C ARG A 344 -28.83 -20.63 -18.28
N GLN A 345 -28.80 -21.17 -17.06
CA GLN A 345 -29.37 -20.59 -15.83
C GLN A 345 -29.44 -21.63 -14.70
N ALA A 346 -29.09 -21.17 -13.49
CA ALA A 346 -29.19 -21.82 -12.18
C ALA A 346 -28.20 -22.97 -11.86
N LYS A 347 -27.14 -22.63 -11.10
CA LYS A 347 -26.79 -23.27 -9.80
C LYS A 347 -25.36 -22.89 -9.36
N ASN A 348 -25.25 -22.36 -8.13
CA ASN A 348 -24.42 -22.92 -7.04
C ASN A 348 -24.30 -21.86 -5.93
N LEU A 349 -25.35 -21.78 -5.10
CA LEU A 349 -25.36 -21.04 -3.85
C LEU A 349 -25.04 -22.02 -2.72
N HIS A 350 -24.05 -21.71 -1.91
CA HIS A 350 -23.56 -22.50 -0.78
C HIS A 350 -23.77 -21.75 0.53
N THR A 351 -23.90 -22.48 1.64
CA THR A 351 -24.01 -21.88 2.97
C THR A 351 -22.68 -22.00 3.71
N ILE A 352 -22.19 -20.88 4.25
CA ILE A 352 -21.01 -20.83 5.12
C ILE A 352 -21.43 -20.54 6.56
N THR A 353 -21.07 -21.43 7.48
CA THR A 353 -21.32 -21.26 8.91
C THR A 353 -20.07 -20.73 9.61
N ILE A 354 -20.22 -19.61 10.33
CA ILE A 354 -19.12 -18.86 10.95
C ILE A 354 -19.18 -19.00 12.46
N LEU A 355 -18.17 -19.66 13.04
CA LEU A 355 -18.00 -19.84 14.48
C LEU A 355 -16.92 -18.88 15.04
N PRO A 356 -17.06 -18.40 16.28
CA PRO A 356 -18.14 -18.65 17.24
C PRO A 356 -19.35 -17.71 17.09
N HIS A 357 -19.35 -16.84 16.07
CA HIS A 357 -20.40 -15.84 15.82
C HIS A 357 -21.79 -16.45 15.58
N ARG A 358 -21.88 -17.76 15.26
CA ARG A 358 -23.12 -18.48 14.93
C ARG A 358 -23.91 -17.81 13.80
N LYS A 359 -23.19 -17.16 12.86
CA LYS A 359 -23.76 -16.56 11.65
C LYS A 359 -23.68 -17.57 10.50
N SER A 360 -24.68 -17.54 9.63
CA SER A 360 -24.67 -18.28 8.37
C SER A 360 -24.86 -17.30 7.22
N ILE A 361 -24.01 -17.41 6.20
CA ILE A 361 -24.05 -16.55 5.02
C ILE A 361 -24.13 -17.38 3.75
N ASN A 362 -24.72 -16.80 2.71
CA ASN A 362 -24.79 -17.41 1.40
C ASN A 362 -23.62 -16.93 0.56
N ALA A 363 -22.99 -17.86 -0.16
CA ALA A 363 -21.83 -17.60 -1.00
C ALA A 363 -21.95 -18.40 -2.30
N HIS A 364 -21.49 -17.82 -3.38
CA HIS A 364 -21.35 -18.50 -4.65
C HIS A 364 -20.01 -19.27 -4.72
N THR A 365 -19.95 -20.24 -5.64
CA THR A 365 -18.66 -20.89 -5.94
C THR A 365 -17.74 -19.84 -6.56
N GLY A 366 -16.54 -19.67 -6.00
CA GLY A 366 -15.58 -18.66 -6.45
C GLY A 366 -15.50 -17.42 -5.55
N ASP A 367 -16.43 -17.21 -4.62
CA ASP A 367 -16.38 -16.06 -3.72
C ASP A 367 -15.19 -16.15 -2.75
N HIS A 368 -14.60 -15.01 -2.41
CA HIS A 368 -13.51 -14.93 -1.44
C HIS A 368 -14.03 -14.86 0.00
N LEU A 369 -13.50 -15.72 0.86
CA LEU A 369 -13.98 -15.86 2.23
C LEU A 369 -13.76 -14.59 3.08
N LEU A 370 -12.70 -13.82 2.82
CA LEU A 370 -12.47 -12.55 3.53
C LEU A 370 -13.58 -11.54 3.25
N ASP A 371 -13.93 -11.33 1.98
CA ASP A 371 -14.93 -10.34 1.58
C ASP A 371 -16.30 -10.69 2.16
N LEU A 372 -16.67 -11.98 2.04
CA LEU A 372 -17.86 -12.53 2.65
C LEU A 372 -17.91 -12.33 4.18
N LEU A 373 -16.78 -12.43 4.88
CA LEU A 373 -16.71 -12.16 6.32
C LEU A 373 -16.91 -10.68 6.64
N LEU A 374 -16.32 -9.78 5.86
CA LEU A 374 -16.45 -8.34 6.03
C LEU A 374 -17.87 -7.85 5.72
N GLU A 375 -18.47 -8.31 4.62
CA GLU A 375 -19.86 -8.04 4.25
C GLU A 375 -20.85 -8.56 5.30
N ALA A 376 -20.55 -9.71 5.90
CA ALA A 376 -21.32 -10.30 6.98
C ALA A 376 -21.13 -9.61 8.33
N ASP A 377 -20.34 -8.53 8.39
CA ASP A 377 -20.04 -7.79 9.61
C ASP A 377 -19.41 -8.72 10.68
N VAL A 378 -18.47 -9.55 10.22
CA VAL A 378 -17.56 -10.38 11.01
C VAL A 378 -16.15 -9.82 10.85
N ASN A 379 -15.80 -8.90 11.74
CA ASN A 379 -14.53 -8.18 11.67
C ASN A 379 -13.35 -9.13 11.94
N ILE A 380 -12.54 -9.32 10.92
CA ILE A 380 -11.32 -10.12 10.94
C ILE A 380 -10.12 -9.25 10.56
N THR A 381 -8.99 -9.44 11.24
CA THR A 381 -7.77 -8.65 11.02
C THR A 381 -7.18 -8.92 9.62
N ASN A 382 -7.05 -7.92 8.74
CA ASN A 382 -6.68 -8.13 7.33
C ASN A 382 -5.64 -7.11 6.76
N TYR A 383 -4.53 -6.86 7.46
CA TYR A 383 -3.56 -5.79 7.14
C TYR A 383 -2.90 -5.78 5.75
N CYS A 384 -3.02 -6.85 4.98
CA CYS A 384 -2.28 -6.98 3.73
C CYS A 384 -3.16 -7.00 2.48
N ASN A 385 -4.43 -6.62 2.61
CA ASN A 385 -5.40 -6.46 1.51
C ASN A 385 -5.29 -7.59 0.45
N HIS A 386 -5.67 -8.81 0.81
CA HIS A 386 -5.62 -10.02 -0.04
C HIS A 386 -4.25 -10.57 -0.46
N THR A 387 -3.14 -9.87 -0.23
CA THR A 387 -1.81 -10.39 -0.63
C THR A 387 -1.36 -11.65 0.15
N GLY A 388 -2.00 -11.96 1.28
CA GLY A 388 -1.65 -13.08 2.16
C GLY A 388 -0.33 -12.89 2.93
N SER A 389 0.25 -11.68 2.92
CA SER A 389 1.59 -11.42 3.45
C SER A 389 1.64 -11.08 4.95
N CYS A 390 0.53 -10.66 5.58
CA CYS A 390 0.51 -10.34 7.02
C CYS A 390 0.20 -11.54 7.93
N GLY A 391 -0.47 -12.56 7.40
CA GLY A 391 -0.90 -13.73 8.16
C GLY A 391 -2.00 -13.48 9.22
N LYS A 392 -2.61 -12.29 9.28
CA LYS A 392 -3.49 -11.91 10.40
C LYS A 392 -4.96 -12.34 10.21
N CYS A 393 -5.41 -12.61 8.99
CA CYS A 393 -6.79 -13.03 8.70
C CYS A 393 -6.98 -14.56 8.85
N ALA A 394 -6.24 -15.17 9.79
CA ALA A 394 -6.25 -16.62 9.94
C ALA A 394 -7.63 -17.14 10.36
N VAL A 395 -8.10 -18.21 9.74
CA VAL A 395 -9.34 -18.94 10.01
C VAL A 395 -9.05 -20.43 10.05
N ILE A 396 -9.77 -21.18 10.87
CA ILE A 396 -9.64 -22.63 10.95
C ILE A 396 -10.81 -23.27 10.23
N ILE A 397 -10.53 -24.05 9.19
CA ILE A 397 -11.57 -24.78 8.46
C ILE A 397 -12.00 -25.99 9.31
N LYS A 398 -13.23 -25.96 9.83
CA LYS A 398 -13.81 -27.06 10.62
C LYS A 398 -14.43 -28.12 9.71
N GLN A 399 -15.17 -27.68 8.69
CA GLN A 399 -15.77 -28.53 7.66
C GLN A 399 -15.74 -27.82 6.31
N GLY A 400 -15.69 -28.57 5.22
CA GLY A 400 -15.58 -28.04 3.87
C GLY A 400 -14.18 -28.27 3.27
N LYS A 401 -14.14 -28.34 1.93
CA LYS A 401 -12.87 -28.50 1.20
C LYS A 401 -12.34 -27.13 0.82
N THR A 402 -11.02 -26.97 0.91
CA THR A 402 -10.31 -25.78 0.43
C THR A 402 -9.12 -26.25 -0.40
N LEU A 403 -8.72 -25.45 -1.40
CA LEU A 403 -7.49 -25.69 -2.16
C LEU A 403 -6.27 -25.62 -1.23
N PRO A 404 -5.13 -26.27 -1.52
CA PRO A 404 -3.93 -26.15 -0.68
C PRO A 404 -3.47 -24.68 -0.49
N PRO A 405 -2.80 -24.34 0.62
CA PRO A 405 -2.32 -22.99 0.84
C PRO A 405 -1.24 -22.58 -0.17
N GLU A 406 -1.38 -21.38 -0.73
CA GLU A 406 -0.40 -20.77 -1.65
C GLU A 406 0.94 -20.52 -0.95
N ARG A 407 2.03 -20.32 -1.69
CA ARG A 407 3.38 -20.14 -1.10
C ARG A 407 3.44 -18.98 -0.08
N THR A 408 2.84 -17.84 -0.37
CA THR A 408 2.81 -16.68 0.54
C THR A 408 2.02 -16.99 1.81
N GLU A 409 0.87 -17.65 1.64
CA GLU A 409 0.04 -18.16 2.73
C GLU A 409 0.81 -19.17 3.60
N ALA A 410 1.46 -20.15 2.98
CA ALA A 410 2.21 -21.20 3.63
C ALA A 410 3.39 -20.65 4.44
N ILE A 411 4.09 -19.63 3.93
CA ILE A 411 5.15 -18.92 4.69
C ILE A 411 4.55 -18.29 5.95
N GLN A 412 3.42 -17.58 5.84
CA GLN A 412 2.81 -16.94 7.00
C GLN A 412 2.24 -17.95 8.00
N LEU A 413 1.58 -19.02 7.53
CA LEU A 413 1.09 -20.10 8.38
C LEU A 413 2.25 -20.80 9.12
N LYS A 414 3.41 -20.95 8.46
CA LYS A 414 4.64 -21.48 9.08
C LYS A 414 5.19 -20.52 10.14
N ASN A 415 5.33 -19.23 9.83
CA ASN A 415 5.84 -18.22 10.77
C ASN A 415 4.97 -18.09 12.03
N ARG A 416 3.66 -18.33 11.90
CA ARG A 416 2.70 -18.26 13.01
C ARG A 416 2.60 -19.54 13.84
N ASN A 417 3.22 -20.63 13.40
CA ASN A 417 3.08 -21.96 14.00
C ASN A 417 1.59 -22.36 14.15
N GLY A 418 0.82 -22.18 13.06
CA GLY A 418 -0.65 -22.27 13.04
C GLY A 418 -1.23 -23.67 13.34
N ALA A 419 -2.54 -23.71 13.61
CA ALA A 419 -3.24 -24.98 13.87
C ALA A 419 -3.40 -25.84 12.60
N LYS A 420 -3.65 -27.15 12.78
CA LYS A 420 -3.97 -28.06 11.67
C LYS A 420 -5.27 -27.58 10.99
N ASN A 421 -5.24 -27.41 9.66
CA ASN A 421 -6.32 -26.82 8.82
C ASN A 421 -6.56 -25.31 9.04
N GLU A 422 -5.58 -24.57 9.56
CA GLU A 422 -5.59 -23.11 9.53
C GLU A 422 -5.26 -22.59 8.12
N ARG A 423 -6.00 -21.56 7.69
CA ARG A 423 -5.89 -20.87 6.40
C ARG A 423 -6.00 -19.37 6.61
N LEU A 424 -5.58 -18.56 5.65
CA LEU A 424 -5.84 -17.13 5.64
C LEU A 424 -7.13 -16.87 4.88
N ALA A 425 -8.12 -16.20 5.50
CA ALA A 425 -9.43 -15.96 4.89
C ALA A 425 -9.33 -15.31 3.51
N CYS A 426 -8.33 -14.45 3.31
CA CYS A 426 -8.13 -13.78 2.02
C CYS A 426 -7.58 -14.67 0.91
N LYS A 427 -7.13 -15.88 1.26
CA LYS A 427 -6.61 -16.91 0.35
C LYS A 427 -7.53 -18.13 0.26
N VAL A 428 -8.71 -18.06 0.87
CA VAL A 428 -9.72 -19.11 0.78
C VAL A 428 -10.81 -18.66 -0.19
N THR A 429 -10.99 -19.45 -1.24
CA THR A 429 -12.12 -19.36 -2.17
C THR A 429 -13.17 -20.40 -1.80
N VAL A 430 -14.44 -20.03 -1.92
CA VAL A 430 -15.57 -20.88 -1.58
C VAL A 430 -15.83 -21.87 -2.72
N GLU A 431 -15.60 -23.15 -2.46
CA GLU A 431 -15.84 -24.25 -3.43
C GLU A 431 -17.12 -25.04 -3.12
N GLY A 432 -17.74 -24.78 -1.97
CA GLY A 432 -18.87 -25.54 -1.44
C GLY A 432 -19.26 -25.06 -0.04
N PRO A 433 -20.28 -25.69 0.57
CA PRO A 433 -20.66 -25.36 1.94
C PRO A 433 -19.50 -25.65 2.90
N MET A 434 -19.25 -24.73 3.83
CA MET A 434 -18.15 -24.84 4.78
C MET A 434 -18.52 -24.31 6.16
N GLU A 435 -17.88 -24.89 7.19
CA GLU A 435 -17.93 -24.41 8.56
C GLU A 435 -16.53 -23.92 8.92
N ILE A 436 -16.43 -22.66 9.31
CA ILE A 436 -15.17 -22.02 9.66
C ILE A 436 -15.20 -21.54 11.12
N TYR A 437 -14.04 -21.56 11.75
CA TYR A 437 -13.84 -20.95 13.07
C TYR A 437 -12.85 -19.79 12.93
N VAL A 438 -13.29 -18.59 13.24
CA VAL A 438 -12.41 -17.41 13.31
C VAL A 438 -11.74 -17.44 14.69
N PRO A 439 -10.42 -17.70 14.82
CA PRO A 439 -9.73 -17.71 16.10
C PRO A 439 -9.67 -16.31 16.72
N HIS A 440 -9.63 -16.24 18.06
CA HIS A 440 -9.59 -14.96 18.79
C HIS A 440 -8.40 -14.09 18.35
N SER A 441 -7.27 -14.70 17.98
CA SER A 441 -6.10 -14.03 17.40
C SER A 441 -6.36 -13.27 16.09
N SER A 442 -7.46 -13.54 15.39
CA SER A 442 -7.80 -12.90 14.12
C SER A 442 -9.07 -12.05 14.22
N ARG A 443 -9.78 -12.09 15.35
CA ARG A 443 -11.01 -11.31 15.55
C ARG A 443 -10.64 -9.89 15.93
N VAL A 444 -11.43 -8.95 15.43
CA VAL A 444 -11.53 -7.60 15.99
C VAL A 444 -12.79 -7.60 16.84
N GLU A 445 -12.66 -7.71 18.17
CA GLU A 445 -13.85 -7.76 19.03
C GLU A 445 -14.52 -6.38 19.08
N ARG A 446 -15.85 -6.34 19.02
CA ARG A 446 -16.60 -5.06 19.15
C ARG A 446 -16.43 -4.43 20.52
N ASP A 447 -16.13 -5.22 21.56
CA ASP A 447 -15.84 -4.69 22.91
C ASP A 447 -14.41 -4.14 23.04
N SER A 448 -13.51 -4.47 22.10
CA SER A 448 -12.18 -3.85 21.98
C SER A 448 -12.18 -2.53 21.20
N LEU A 449 -13.36 -1.99 20.87
CA LEU A 449 -13.50 -0.66 20.27
C LEU A 449 -13.11 0.49 21.21
N PHE A 450 -12.72 0.21 22.46
CA PHE A 450 -12.29 1.21 23.42
C PHE A 450 -10.88 0.88 23.91
N VAL A 451 -9.97 1.81 23.65
CA VAL A 451 -8.62 1.78 24.20
C VAL A 451 -8.74 2.05 25.71
N PRO A 452 -8.06 1.30 26.61
CA PRO A 452 -8.19 1.49 28.06
C PRO A 452 -7.95 2.95 28.49
N ASP A 453 -8.71 3.48 29.46
CA ASP A 453 -8.58 4.86 29.97
C ASP A 453 -7.14 5.26 30.32
N GLU A 454 -6.34 4.30 30.82
CA GLU A 454 -4.93 4.49 31.14
C GLU A 454 -4.09 4.91 29.92
N MET A 455 -4.50 4.57 28.71
CA MET A 455 -3.85 4.96 27.47
C MET A 455 -4.29 6.34 26.96
N VAL A 456 -5.40 6.89 27.48
CA VAL A 456 -5.88 8.21 27.07
C VAL A 456 -5.65 9.30 28.10
N LYS A 457 -5.23 8.95 29.33
CA LYS A 457 -4.72 9.95 30.30
C LYS A 457 -3.43 10.58 29.82
N HIS A 458 -3.43 11.92 29.74
CA HIS A 458 -2.33 12.73 29.20
C HIS A 458 -1.40 13.26 30.30
N SER A 459 -0.11 13.41 29.97
CA SER A 459 0.93 13.94 30.86
C SER A 459 0.96 15.47 30.94
N LEU A 460 0.16 16.18 30.13
CA LEU A 460 0.20 17.64 29.96
C LEU A 460 -1.15 18.33 30.26
N GLU A 461 -1.95 17.81 31.20
CA GLU A 461 -3.22 18.45 31.59
C GLU A 461 -3.05 19.89 32.08
N GLU A 462 -1.91 20.20 32.73
CA GLU A 462 -1.56 21.56 33.15
C GLU A 462 -1.37 22.51 31.95
N GLU A 463 -0.89 22.03 30.80
CA GLU A 463 -0.72 22.85 29.59
C GLU A 463 -2.06 23.24 28.98
N VAL A 464 -3.05 22.32 29.00
CA VAL A 464 -4.42 22.62 28.56
C VAL A 464 -5.04 23.72 29.43
N ALA A 465 -4.79 23.67 30.74
CA ALA A 465 -5.32 24.66 31.69
C ALA A 465 -4.69 26.06 31.56
N LYS A 466 -3.51 26.21 30.93
CA LYS A 466 -2.86 27.51 30.71
C LYS A 466 -3.57 28.37 29.67
N TYR A 467 -4.31 27.75 28.76
CA TYR A 467 -5.07 28.47 27.76
C TYR A 467 -6.33 29.03 28.42
N ALA A 468 -6.30 30.33 28.70
CA ALA A 468 -7.45 31.03 29.29
C ALA A 468 -8.70 30.76 28.45
N PHE A 469 -9.82 30.42 29.11
CA PHE A 469 -11.10 30.11 28.49
C PHE A 469 -11.59 31.27 27.62
N SER A 470 -11.21 31.22 26.35
CA SER A 470 -11.60 32.17 25.31
C SER A 470 -12.27 31.38 24.20
N ASN A 471 -13.30 30.62 24.58
CA ASN A 471 -14.04 29.74 23.68
C ASN A 471 -14.72 30.55 22.58
N SER A 472 -14.81 29.97 21.39
CA SER A 472 -15.54 30.57 20.27
C SER A 472 -17.03 30.60 20.53
N ILE A 473 -17.57 29.62 21.26
CA ILE A 473 -18.99 29.52 21.55
C ILE A 473 -19.27 29.91 23.00
N THR A 474 -20.33 30.69 23.21
CA THR A 474 -20.84 31.04 24.54
C THR A 474 -22.33 30.78 24.65
N ILE A 475 -22.80 30.75 25.89
CA ILE A 475 -24.20 30.74 26.24
C ILE A 475 -24.54 32.03 26.97
N GLU A 476 -25.66 32.64 26.66
CA GLU A 476 -26.18 33.79 27.39
C GLU A 476 -27.58 33.45 27.89
N PRO A 477 -27.81 33.46 29.22
CA PRO A 477 -29.15 33.29 29.77
C PRO A 477 -30.00 34.52 29.43
N VAL A 478 -31.24 34.27 29.04
CA VAL A 478 -32.24 35.30 28.82
C VAL A 478 -32.95 35.57 30.14
N ASN A 479 -32.69 36.74 30.73
CA ASN A 479 -33.21 37.13 32.05
C ASN A 479 -34.67 37.65 31.98
N GLU A 480 -35.30 37.83 33.15
CA GLU A 480 -36.74 38.09 33.41
C GLU A 480 -37.43 39.24 32.63
N ASP A 481 -36.70 40.07 31.87
CA ASP A 481 -37.29 41.10 30.99
C ASP A 481 -37.91 40.53 29.69
N PHE A 482 -37.95 39.20 29.53
CA PHE A 482 -38.58 38.52 28.39
C PHE A 482 -40.09 38.31 28.59
N HIS A 483 -40.82 39.36 29.01
CA HIS A 483 -42.27 39.33 29.02
C HIS A 483 -42.79 39.71 27.62
N CYS A 484 -43.13 38.70 26.83
CA CYS A 484 -43.63 38.92 25.48
C CYS A 484 -45.14 39.12 25.50
N HIS A 485 -45.58 40.37 25.32
CA HIS A 485 -46.98 40.70 25.02
C HIS A 485 -47.31 40.59 23.51
N GLU A 486 -46.32 40.23 22.68
CA GLU A 486 -46.38 40.11 21.21
C GLU A 486 -45.99 38.68 20.74
N HIS A 487 -45.44 38.52 19.52
CA HIS A 487 -44.91 37.25 19.01
C HIS A 487 -43.49 37.00 19.54
N ASN A 488 -43.20 35.77 19.98
CA ASN A 488 -41.89 35.36 20.53
C ASN A 488 -40.67 35.78 19.70
N ILE A 489 -40.83 35.85 18.37
CA ILE A 489 -39.78 36.22 17.42
C ILE A 489 -39.34 37.67 17.60
N ASP A 490 -40.28 38.61 17.74
CA ASP A 490 -39.99 40.04 17.82
C ASP A 490 -39.38 40.40 19.17
N CYS A 491 -39.85 39.74 20.23
CA CYS A 491 -39.27 39.80 21.57
C CYS A 491 -37.82 39.28 21.59
N ALA A 492 -37.52 38.16 20.93
CA ALA A 492 -36.15 37.64 20.87
C ALA A 492 -35.23 38.52 20.03
N LYS A 493 -35.68 39.00 18.87
CA LYS A 493 -34.88 39.93 18.05
C LYS A 493 -34.55 41.19 18.82
N SER A 494 -35.55 41.79 19.48
CA SER A 494 -35.36 42.98 20.30
C SER A 494 -34.39 42.73 21.46
N TRP A 495 -34.50 41.58 22.13
CA TRP A 495 -33.57 41.21 23.21
C TRP A 495 -32.15 40.99 22.68
N ILE A 496 -31.98 40.30 21.55
CA ILE A 496 -30.67 40.07 20.91
C ILE A 496 -30.05 41.39 20.49
N GLU A 497 -30.77 42.25 19.77
CA GLU A 497 -30.28 43.56 19.34
C GLU A 497 -29.89 44.44 20.55
N LYS A 498 -30.69 44.42 21.62
CA LYS A 498 -30.43 45.22 22.83
C LYS A 498 -29.22 44.73 23.63
N ASN A 499 -29.06 43.42 23.81
CA ASN A 499 -28.07 42.85 24.74
C ASN A 499 -26.80 42.35 24.04
N LEU A 500 -26.93 41.88 22.80
CA LEU A 500 -25.84 41.28 22.02
C LEU A 500 -25.47 42.11 20.80
N GLY A 501 -26.33 43.02 20.33
CA GLY A 501 -26.16 43.77 19.08
C GLY A 501 -26.65 42.99 17.86
N GLU A 502 -26.33 43.47 16.66
CA GLU A 502 -26.77 42.84 15.40
C GLU A 502 -26.16 41.43 15.23
N HIS A 503 -27.00 40.40 15.34
CA HIS A 503 -26.63 39.00 15.09
C HIS A 503 -27.55 38.37 14.05
N LYS A 504 -26.98 37.52 13.19
CA LYS A 504 -27.76 36.75 12.21
C LYS A 504 -28.50 35.61 12.90
N ILE A 505 -29.79 35.44 12.54
CA ILE A 505 -30.63 34.33 12.99
C ILE A 505 -31.14 33.60 11.76
N SER A 506 -30.85 32.31 11.65
CA SER A 506 -31.32 31.50 10.51
C SER A 506 -32.85 31.29 10.56
N PRO A 507 -33.54 31.15 9.41
CA PRO A 507 -35.00 30.92 9.38
C PRO A 507 -35.46 29.70 10.20
N HIS A 508 -34.63 28.66 10.27
CA HIS A 508 -34.92 27.47 11.08
C HIS A 508 -34.96 27.78 12.59
N LEU A 509 -34.05 28.63 13.08
CA LEU A 509 -34.04 29.05 14.48
C LEU A 509 -35.22 29.96 14.82
N VAL A 510 -35.68 30.78 13.87
CA VAL A 510 -36.91 31.56 14.02
C VAL A 510 -38.12 30.65 14.22
N ALA A 511 -38.24 29.58 13.41
CA ALA A 511 -39.31 28.59 13.56
C ALA A 511 -39.21 27.82 14.90
N LYS A 512 -38.00 27.43 15.32
CA LYS A 512 -37.77 26.78 16.62
C LYS A 512 -38.20 27.69 17.77
N LEU A 513 -37.80 28.95 17.75
CA LEU A 513 -38.16 29.94 18.77
C LEU A 513 -39.68 30.17 18.84
N ALA A 514 -40.37 30.23 17.70
CA ALA A 514 -41.83 30.36 17.66
C ALA A 514 -42.57 29.19 18.33
N SER A 515 -41.96 28.00 18.38
CA SER A 515 -42.53 26.81 19.02
C SER A 515 -42.30 26.73 20.54
N ILE A 516 -41.46 27.60 21.10
CA ILE A 516 -41.15 27.61 22.54
C ILE A 516 -42.23 28.42 23.25
N ASP A 517 -42.93 27.82 24.23
CA ASP A 517 -43.76 28.60 25.17
C ASP A 517 -42.84 29.27 26.19
N ILE A 518 -42.69 30.60 26.07
CA ILE A 518 -41.79 31.41 26.89
C ILE A 518 -42.51 31.94 28.14
N ASN A 519 -43.85 31.88 28.18
CA ASN A 519 -44.66 32.51 29.22
C ASN A 519 -44.97 31.59 30.42
N ASN A 520 -44.78 30.27 30.31
CA ASN A 520 -45.23 29.32 31.34
C ASN A 520 -44.15 28.61 32.19
N GLU A 521 -42.86 28.58 31.84
CA GLU A 521 -41.77 28.10 32.72
C GLU A 521 -40.36 28.16 32.06
N ALA A 522 -39.34 28.50 32.88
CA ALA A 522 -37.88 28.27 32.79
C ALA A 522 -36.99 29.04 31.77
N VAL A 523 -35.79 29.39 32.26
CA VAL A 523 -34.67 30.13 31.63
C VAL A 523 -34.40 29.68 30.18
N LEU A 524 -34.64 30.59 29.22
CA LEU A 524 -34.19 30.44 27.84
C LEU A 524 -32.72 30.83 27.76
N ASN A 525 -31.91 30.10 27.00
CA ASN A 525 -30.52 30.44 26.74
C ASN A 525 -30.30 30.61 25.24
N VAL A 526 -29.44 31.55 24.89
CA VAL A 526 -29.00 31.82 23.51
C VAL A 526 -27.57 31.32 23.36
N ILE A 527 -27.34 30.47 22.34
CA ILE A 527 -26.00 30.00 21.99
C ILE A 527 -25.45 30.86 20.86
N ILE A 528 -24.26 31.42 21.06
CA ILE A 528 -23.69 32.47 20.21
C ILE A 528 -22.29 32.04 19.77
N ASP A 529 -21.99 32.26 18.50
CA ASP A 529 -20.61 32.26 17.99
C ASP A 529 -20.00 33.66 18.23
N LYS A 530 -18.87 33.73 18.95
CA LYS A 530 -18.15 34.99 19.21
C LYS A 530 -17.25 35.41 18.04
N THR A 531 -16.93 34.49 17.14
CA THR A 531 -16.07 34.74 15.98
C THR A 531 -16.83 35.32 14.80
N LYS A 532 -18.14 35.04 14.74
CA LYS A 532 -19.09 35.54 13.73
C LYS A 532 -20.36 35.96 14.45
N PRO A 533 -20.94 37.15 14.21
CA PRO A 533 -22.16 37.59 14.89
C PRO A 533 -23.38 36.77 14.44
N GLU A 534 -23.48 35.52 14.90
CA GLU A 534 -24.49 34.54 14.53
C GLU A 534 -25.02 33.80 15.76
N ILE A 535 -26.34 33.63 15.81
CA ILE A 535 -27.02 32.81 16.81
C ILE A 535 -27.07 31.37 16.30
N LEU A 536 -26.52 30.44 17.09
CA LEU A 536 -26.45 29.03 16.73
C LEU A 536 -27.66 28.25 17.25
N ASP A 537 -28.20 28.61 18.42
CA ASP A 537 -29.36 27.90 18.97
C ASP A 537 -30.09 28.65 20.10
N PHE A 538 -31.34 28.24 20.32
CA PHE A 538 -32.15 28.59 21.49
C PHE A 538 -32.45 27.33 22.29
N THR A 539 -32.11 27.33 23.59
CA THR A 539 -32.19 26.14 24.43
C THR A 539 -32.58 26.42 25.87
N ARG A 540 -33.38 25.54 26.48
CA ARG A 540 -33.67 25.54 27.92
C ARG A 540 -32.58 24.89 28.76
N SER A 541 -31.69 24.13 28.12
CA SER A 541 -30.55 23.50 28.79
C SER A 541 -29.42 24.50 28.95
N GLY A 542 -28.78 24.51 30.12
CA GLY A 542 -27.54 25.22 30.37
C GLY A 542 -26.28 24.46 29.93
N LEU A 543 -26.41 23.34 29.22
CA LEU A 543 -25.27 22.51 28.80
C LEU A 543 -24.71 23.00 27.46
N LEU A 544 -23.39 23.17 27.39
CA LEU A 544 -22.68 23.65 26.21
C LEU A 544 -21.41 22.81 26.04
N TYR A 545 -21.35 21.98 24.99
CA TYR A 545 -20.24 21.05 24.78
C TYR A 545 -19.43 21.37 23.53
N GLY A 546 -18.16 21.03 23.60
CA GLY A 546 -17.22 21.03 22.48
C GLY A 546 -16.59 19.66 22.31
N LEU A 547 -16.20 19.33 21.08
CA LEU A 547 -15.56 18.06 20.75
C LEU A 547 -14.26 18.33 20.01
N ALA A 548 -13.13 17.88 20.56
CA ALA A 548 -11.87 17.81 19.82
C ALA A 548 -11.67 16.39 19.31
N VAL A 549 -11.32 16.22 18.04
CA VAL A 549 -11.13 14.91 17.41
C VAL A 549 -9.80 14.88 16.67
N ASP A 550 -9.00 13.88 16.99
CA ASP A 550 -7.79 13.50 16.28
C ASP A 550 -8.12 12.32 15.35
N ILE A 551 -8.05 12.57 14.04
CA ILE A 551 -8.33 11.58 13.01
C ILE A 551 -7.01 10.99 12.49
N GLY A 552 -6.43 10.10 13.28
CA GLY A 552 -5.23 9.34 12.89
C GLY A 552 -5.51 8.31 11.79
N SER A 553 -4.46 7.88 11.09
CA SER A 553 -4.56 6.82 10.07
C SER A 553 -5.06 5.50 10.66
N THR A 554 -4.60 5.13 11.85
CA THR A 554 -4.94 3.86 12.51
C THR A 554 -6.06 4.00 13.53
N THR A 555 -6.14 5.13 14.23
CA THR A 555 -7.05 5.37 15.35
C THR A 555 -7.67 6.74 15.26
N ILE A 556 -8.97 6.84 15.56
CA ILE A 556 -9.69 8.11 15.73
C ILE A 556 -9.91 8.29 17.23
N SER A 557 -9.48 9.42 17.79
CA SER A 557 -9.66 9.75 19.21
C SER A 557 -10.48 11.02 19.37
N ALA A 558 -11.38 11.08 20.34
CA ALA A 558 -12.21 12.25 20.62
C ALA A 558 -12.26 12.59 22.11
N TYR A 559 -12.36 13.89 22.38
CA TYR A 559 -12.33 14.50 23.70
C TYR A 559 -13.49 15.48 23.82
N ALA A 560 -14.46 15.15 24.68
CA ALA A 560 -15.62 15.98 24.91
C ALA A 560 -15.38 16.90 26.12
N HIS A 561 -15.62 18.20 25.94
CA HIS A 561 -15.44 19.21 26.97
C HIS A 561 -16.73 19.96 27.27
N ASP A 562 -16.92 20.36 28.53
CA ASP A 562 -17.84 21.44 28.89
C ASP A 562 -17.18 22.78 28.53
N LEU A 563 -17.81 23.55 27.63
CA LEU A 563 -17.26 24.84 27.16
C LEU A 563 -17.52 25.99 28.13
N LYS A 564 -18.13 25.79 29.28
CA LYS A 564 -18.21 26.81 30.34
C LYS A 564 -17.09 26.64 31.34
N SER A 565 -16.93 25.41 31.84
CA SER A 565 -15.94 25.10 32.87
C SER A 565 -14.58 24.71 32.29
N GLY A 566 -14.55 24.28 31.03
CA GLY A 566 -13.38 23.65 30.41
C GLY A 566 -13.16 22.20 30.77
N GLU A 567 -14.00 21.64 31.64
CA GLU A 567 -13.84 20.29 32.17
C GLU A 567 -13.89 19.26 31.05
N LEU A 568 -12.96 18.30 31.10
CA LEU A 568 -12.97 17.14 30.21
C LEU A 568 -14.04 16.16 30.71
N LEU A 569 -15.11 16.00 29.95
CA LEU A 569 -16.27 15.19 30.31
C LEU A 569 -16.08 13.72 29.90
N CYS A 570 -15.62 13.49 28.67
CA CYS A 570 -15.50 12.15 28.12
C CYS A 570 -14.29 12.05 27.21
N VAL A 571 -13.70 10.87 27.17
CA VAL A 571 -12.62 10.52 26.26
C VAL A 571 -12.94 9.18 25.63
N GLY A 572 -12.70 9.05 24.34
CA GLY A 572 -12.98 7.81 23.63
C GLY A 572 -12.19 7.74 22.34
N SER A 573 -11.97 6.53 21.86
CA SER A 573 -11.23 6.30 20.63
C SER A 573 -11.74 5.05 19.98
N VAL A 574 -11.72 4.98 18.65
CA VAL A 574 -12.00 3.77 17.88
C VAL A 574 -10.88 3.55 16.86
N GLU A 575 -10.75 2.31 16.39
CA GLU A 575 -9.95 2.03 15.20
C GLU A 575 -10.54 2.77 13.99
N ASN A 576 -9.68 3.38 13.15
CA ASN A 576 -10.14 4.14 11.99
C ASN A 576 -10.86 3.22 10.99
N PRO A 577 -12.17 3.39 10.73
CA PRO A 577 -12.93 2.49 9.87
C PRO A 577 -12.51 2.54 8.40
N GLN A 578 -11.71 3.53 7.98
CA GLN A 578 -11.11 3.56 6.64
C GLN A 578 -10.07 2.47 6.40
N ARG A 579 -9.62 1.77 7.44
CA ARG A 579 -8.66 0.65 7.29
C ARG A 579 -9.15 -0.45 6.35
N ARG A 580 -10.46 -0.57 6.15
CA ARG A 580 -11.07 -1.46 5.14
C ARG A 580 -10.68 -1.10 3.69
N PHE A 581 -10.30 0.14 3.42
CA PHE A 581 -9.87 0.64 2.12
C PHE A 581 -8.34 0.75 1.99
N GLY A 582 -7.58 0.47 3.05
CA GLY A 582 -6.13 0.60 3.00
C GLY A 582 -5.52 0.78 4.38
N MET A 583 -4.38 0.16 4.62
CA MET A 583 -3.73 0.19 5.92
C MET A 583 -3.01 1.51 6.19
N ASP A 584 -2.30 2.02 5.20
CA ASP A 584 -1.61 3.30 5.26
C ASP A 584 -2.34 4.37 4.44
N ILE A 585 -1.92 5.62 4.62
CA ILE A 585 -2.54 6.78 3.96
C ILE A 585 -2.30 6.79 2.44
N ILE A 586 -1.20 6.22 1.95
CA ILE A 586 -0.87 6.20 0.53
C ILE A 586 -1.80 5.23 -0.18
N THR A 587 -1.98 4.02 0.36
CA THR A 587 -2.93 3.03 -0.21
C THR A 587 -4.35 3.62 -0.30
N ARG A 588 -4.83 4.29 0.75
CA ARG A 588 -6.14 4.95 0.73
C ARG A 588 -6.21 6.07 -0.31
N ALA A 589 -5.16 6.88 -0.40
CA ALA A 589 -5.08 7.95 -1.38
C ALA A 589 -5.06 7.41 -2.81
N THR A 590 -4.27 6.37 -3.09
CA THR A 590 -4.23 5.71 -4.39
C THR A 590 -5.61 5.20 -4.79
N GLN A 591 -6.30 4.46 -3.92
CA GLN A 591 -7.65 3.98 -4.23
C GLN A 591 -8.63 5.13 -4.49
N ALA A 592 -8.62 6.17 -3.65
CA ALA A 592 -9.49 7.33 -3.83
C ALA A 592 -9.20 8.12 -5.12
N VAL A 593 -7.94 8.09 -5.60
CA VAL A 593 -7.53 8.76 -6.84
C VAL A 593 -7.85 7.92 -8.06
N GLU A 594 -7.67 6.60 -7.99
CA GLU A 594 -7.99 5.66 -9.07
C GLU A 594 -9.50 5.53 -9.27
N ASP A 595 -10.27 5.48 -8.17
CA ASP A 595 -11.72 5.46 -8.18
C ASP A 595 -12.31 6.55 -7.27
N THR A 596 -12.57 7.71 -7.87
CA THR A 596 -13.22 8.84 -7.18
C THR A 596 -14.61 8.51 -6.60
N ALA A 597 -15.27 7.43 -7.04
CA ALA A 597 -16.53 6.99 -6.45
C ALA A 597 -16.37 6.45 -5.03
N MET A 598 -15.15 6.07 -4.62
CA MET A 598 -14.84 5.62 -3.26
C MET A 598 -14.74 6.77 -2.24
N ILE A 599 -14.49 8.01 -2.69
CA ILE A 599 -14.30 9.16 -1.79
C ILE A 599 -15.48 9.33 -0.80
N PRO A 600 -16.75 9.34 -1.24
CA PRO A 600 -17.89 9.39 -0.30
C PRO A 600 -17.96 8.21 0.66
N GLU A 601 -17.53 7.00 0.26
CA GLU A 601 -17.51 5.83 1.15
C GLU A 601 -16.44 5.97 2.23
N MET A 602 -15.25 6.43 1.85
CA MET A 602 -14.16 6.70 2.76
C MET A 602 -14.49 7.86 3.72
N GLN A 603 -15.19 8.89 3.23
CA GLN A 603 -15.70 9.99 4.05
C GLN A 603 -16.71 9.46 5.08
N ASN A 604 -17.69 8.68 4.64
CA ASN A 604 -18.69 8.09 5.53
C ASN A 604 -18.06 7.19 6.60
N ALA A 605 -17.02 6.41 6.25
CA ALA A 605 -16.31 5.59 7.21
C ALA A 605 -15.67 6.40 8.35
N LEU A 606 -15.11 7.58 8.07
CA LEU A 606 -14.60 8.47 9.12
C LEU A 606 -15.72 9.00 10.02
N VAL A 607 -16.83 9.42 9.42
CA VAL A 607 -18.00 9.94 10.13
C VAL A 607 -18.66 8.87 10.99
N GLU A 608 -18.73 7.62 10.51
CA GLU A 608 -19.15 6.45 11.29
C GLU A 608 -18.27 6.24 12.52
N GLY A 609 -16.94 6.34 12.36
CA GLY A 609 -15.99 6.24 13.47
C GLY A 609 -16.23 7.29 14.55
N ILE A 610 -16.36 8.56 14.15
CA ILE A 610 -16.66 9.67 15.07
C ILE A 610 -18.01 9.48 15.76
N ASN A 611 -19.05 9.10 15.00
CA ASN A 611 -20.39 8.85 15.53
C ASN A 611 -20.44 7.68 16.50
N SER A 612 -19.60 6.67 16.31
CA SER A 612 -19.46 5.54 17.25
C SER A 612 -18.96 6.02 18.62
N ILE A 613 -17.94 6.88 18.62
CA ILE A 613 -17.41 7.50 19.86
C ILE A 613 -18.49 8.36 20.54
N ILE A 614 -19.17 9.22 19.78
CA ILE A 614 -20.26 10.06 20.32
C ILE A 614 -21.38 9.20 20.92
N SER A 615 -21.75 8.11 20.25
CA SER A 615 -22.77 7.18 20.74
C SER A 615 -22.35 6.51 22.04
N HIS A 616 -21.06 6.23 22.22
CA HIS A 616 -20.52 5.71 23.47
C HIS A 616 -20.58 6.76 24.59
N PHE A 617 -20.18 8.01 24.33
CA PHE A 617 -20.31 9.09 25.31
C PHE A 617 -21.76 9.26 25.78
N HIS A 618 -22.71 9.15 24.86
CA HIS A 618 -24.13 9.21 25.17
C HIS A 618 -24.58 8.11 26.13
N ARG A 619 -24.11 6.87 25.92
CA ARG A 619 -24.48 5.71 26.76
C ARG A 619 -23.86 5.76 28.16
N GLU A 620 -22.58 6.11 28.27
CA GLU A 620 -21.84 5.99 29.53
C GLU A 620 -21.95 7.22 30.44
N ASN A 621 -22.12 8.44 29.87
CA ASN A 621 -21.93 9.69 30.62
C ASN A 621 -23.12 10.66 30.54
N SER A 622 -24.30 10.22 30.11
CA SER A 622 -25.46 11.10 29.84
C SER A 622 -25.15 12.26 28.89
N PHE A 623 -24.12 12.10 28.05
CA PHE A 623 -23.68 13.13 27.11
C PHE A 623 -24.75 13.39 26.05
N GLN A 624 -25.19 14.64 25.92
CA GLN A 624 -26.19 15.03 24.93
C GLN A 624 -25.51 15.56 23.69
N ASN A 625 -25.37 14.72 22.67
CA ASN A 625 -24.69 15.07 21.42
C ASN A 625 -25.30 16.29 20.68
N GLN A 626 -26.60 16.55 20.84
CA GLN A 626 -27.28 17.77 20.35
C GLN A 626 -26.84 19.06 21.06
N ARG A 627 -26.01 18.96 22.11
CA ARG A 627 -25.40 20.09 22.83
C ARG A 627 -23.94 20.34 22.42
N VAL A 628 -23.43 19.60 21.45
CA VAL A 628 -22.13 19.88 20.84
C VAL A 628 -22.31 21.00 19.82
N TYR A 629 -21.73 22.16 20.11
CA TYR A 629 -21.83 23.37 19.26
C TYR A 629 -20.50 23.78 18.63
N ASP A 630 -19.39 23.17 19.04
CA ASP A 630 -18.06 23.45 18.53
C ASP A 630 -17.30 22.12 18.34
N LEU A 631 -16.64 21.97 17.21
CA LEU A 631 -15.95 20.74 16.80
C LEU A 631 -14.60 21.12 16.19
N VAL A 632 -13.50 20.67 16.79
CA VAL A 632 -12.15 20.83 16.23
C VAL A 632 -11.66 19.49 15.73
N LEU A 633 -11.22 19.42 14.47
CA LEU A 633 -10.58 18.25 13.89
C LEU A 633 -9.09 18.50 13.60
N VAL A 634 -8.27 17.51 13.90
CA VAL A 634 -6.86 17.46 13.54
C VAL A 634 -6.54 16.14 12.84
N GLY A 635 -5.55 16.14 11.97
CA GLY A 635 -5.10 14.95 11.26
C GLY A 635 -4.16 15.28 10.10
N ASN A 636 -3.60 14.23 9.51
CA ASN A 636 -2.74 14.40 8.34
C ASN A 636 -3.55 14.86 7.11
N PRO A 637 -2.90 15.48 6.11
CA PRO A 637 -3.60 16.13 5.00
C PRO A 637 -4.47 15.15 4.18
N VAL A 638 -4.01 13.92 3.93
CA VAL A 638 -4.80 12.91 3.19
C VAL A 638 -6.12 12.63 3.89
N ILE A 639 -6.08 12.38 5.20
CA ILE A 639 -7.28 12.06 5.98
C ILE A 639 -8.23 13.26 6.04
N ILE A 640 -7.70 14.48 6.18
CA ILE A 640 -8.51 15.70 6.16
C ILE A 640 -9.19 15.92 4.80
N HIS A 641 -8.50 15.68 3.68
CA HIS A 641 -9.11 15.78 2.35
C HIS A 641 -10.24 14.76 2.20
N LEU A 642 -10.01 13.50 2.58
CA LEU A 642 -11.05 12.46 2.55
C LEU A 642 -12.24 12.79 3.47
N PHE A 643 -11.99 13.34 4.66
CA PHE A 643 -13.06 13.79 5.57
C PHE A 643 -13.92 14.91 4.96
N LEU A 644 -13.30 15.83 4.22
CA LEU A 644 -13.98 16.90 3.50
C LEU A 644 -14.65 16.43 2.20
N GLY A 645 -14.51 15.15 1.82
CA GLY A 645 -15.01 14.61 0.57
C GLY A 645 -14.24 15.11 -0.65
N LEU A 646 -12.98 15.52 -0.47
CA LEU A 646 -12.08 16.01 -1.51
C LEU A 646 -11.15 14.89 -1.99
N SER A 647 -10.69 15.01 -3.23
CA SER A 647 -9.67 14.11 -3.77
C SER A 647 -8.33 14.33 -3.04
N PRO A 648 -7.65 13.25 -2.59
CA PRO A 648 -6.33 13.37 -1.99
C PRO A 648 -5.20 13.42 -3.04
N ALA A 649 -5.49 13.59 -4.34
CA ALA A 649 -4.48 13.59 -5.40
C ALA A 649 -3.36 14.62 -5.17
N SER A 650 -3.75 15.84 -4.79
CA SER A 650 -2.85 16.98 -4.60
C SER A 650 -1.84 16.76 -3.46
N VAL A 651 -2.23 16.03 -2.42
CA VAL A 651 -1.38 15.70 -1.26
C VAL A 651 -0.62 14.38 -1.41
N SER A 652 -1.09 13.47 -2.27
CA SER A 652 -0.50 12.14 -2.44
C SER A 652 0.39 11.99 -3.68
N GLN A 653 0.36 12.95 -4.60
CA GLN A 653 1.19 12.96 -5.81
C GLN A 653 2.10 14.19 -5.84
N SER A 654 3.31 14.02 -6.37
CA SER A 654 4.28 15.11 -6.55
C SER A 654 3.63 16.27 -7.33
N PRO A 655 3.71 17.53 -6.85
CA PRO A 655 4.65 18.05 -5.84
C PRO A 655 4.19 17.98 -4.36
N PHE A 656 3.15 17.21 -4.03
CA PHE A 656 2.63 17.00 -2.67
C PHE A 656 2.15 18.30 -2.02
N THR A 657 1.38 19.09 -2.78
CA THR A 657 0.86 20.39 -2.35
C THR A 657 -0.61 20.27 -1.98
N PRO A 658 -0.99 20.46 -0.70
CA PRO A 658 -2.40 20.39 -0.29
C PRO A 658 -3.24 21.48 -0.94
N GLU A 659 -4.40 21.10 -1.48
CA GLU A 659 -5.44 22.04 -1.93
C GLU A 659 -5.92 22.94 -0.80
N ILE A 660 -6.00 22.35 0.40
CA ILE A 660 -6.34 23.05 1.64
C ILE A 660 -5.20 22.90 2.64
N SER A 661 -4.44 23.98 2.83
CA SER A 661 -3.41 24.11 3.88
C SER A 661 -3.82 25.05 5.01
N GLY A 662 -4.72 26.00 4.73
CA GLY A 662 -5.21 26.96 5.70
C GLY A 662 -6.22 26.36 6.68
N ARG A 663 -6.55 27.14 7.71
CA ARG A 663 -7.63 26.85 8.66
C ARG A 663 -8.98 26.81 7.93
N VAL A 664 -9.79 25.80 8.20
CA VAL A 664 -11.15 25.67 7.64
C VAL A 664 -12.16 25.87 8.75
N SER A 665 -13.13 26.76 8.54
CA SER A 665 -14.19 27.06 9.50
C SER A 665 -15.54 27.09 8.80
N MET A 666 -16.42 26.15 9.14
CA MET A 666 -17.76 26.04 8.53
C MET A 666 -18.77 25.40 9.51
N PRO A 667 -20.07 25.68 9.38
CA PRO A 667 -21.10 24.87 10.05
C PRO A 667 -21.07 23.41 9.59
N VAL A 668 -21.27 22.45 10.51
CA VAL A 668 -21.27 21.00 10.19
C VAL A 668 -22.29 20.63 9.11
N LYS A 669 -23.43 21.32 9.03
CA LYS A 669 -24.45 21.13 7.98
C LYS A 669 -23.94 21.37 6.55
N GLU A 670 -22.80 22.03 6.38
CA GLU A 670 -22.19 22.32 5.06
C GLU A 670 -21.29 21.18 4.55
N LEU A 671 -20.98 20.15 5.37
CA LEU A 671 -20.23 18.96 4.95
C LEU A 671 -20.94 18.11 3.87
N GLY A 672 -22.21 18.42 3.57
CA GLY A 672 -23.00 17.77 2.52
C GLY A 672 -24.14 16.90 3.07
N SER A 673 -25.20 16.74 2.28
CA SER A 673 -26.45 16.07 2.71
C SER A 673 -26.32 14.58 2.99
N ARG A 674 -25.24 13.93 2.52
CA ARG A 674 -24.93 12.51 2.74
C ARG A 674 -24.12 12.27 4.01
N THR A 675 -23.44 13.29 4.52
CA THR A 675 -22.52 13.19 5.66
C THR A 675 -23.23 13.66 6.93
N LYS A 676 -23.57 12.73 7.84
CA LYS A 676 -24.36 13.03 9.05
C LYS A 676 -23.55 12.80 10.32
N LEU A 677 -22.78 13.80 10.73
CA LEU A 677 -22.22 13.82 12.09
C LEU A 677 -23.35 13.94 13.12
N ALA A 678 -23.29 13.10 14.14
CA ALA A 678 -24.27 13.01 15.21
C ALA A 678 -24.07 14.13 16.26
N VAL A 679 -23.96 15.38 15.82
CA VAL A 679 -23.86 16.59 16.64
C VAL A 679 -24.99 17.57 16.30
N ASN A 680 -25.05 18.73 16.97
CA ASN A 680 -25.99 19.77 16.58
C ASN A 680 -25.71 20.23 15.13
N GLN A 681 -26.73 20.44 14.31
CA GLN A 681 -26.54 20.83 12.90
C GLN A 681 -25.99 22.25 12.73
N ASN A 682 -26.11 23.10 13.76
CA ASN A 682 -25.48 24.42 13.80
C ASN A 682 -24.12 24.41 14.53
N CYS A 683 -23.58 23.22 14.84
CA CYS A 683 -22.22 23.09 15.35
C CYS A 683 -21.21 23.68 14.36
N GLN A 684 -20.28 24.49 14.86
CA GLN A 684 -19.16 24.99 14.07
C GLN A 684 -18.07 23.93 14.01
N LEU A 685 -17.69 23.54 12.80
CA LEU A 685 -16.54 22.71 12.51
C LEU A 685 -15.33 23.60 12.21
N GLU A 686 -14.25 23.32 12.90
CA GLU A 686 -12.93 23.91 12.71
C GLU A 686 -11.92 22.79 12.36
N ILE A 687 -11.17 22.97 11.29
CA ILE A 687 -10.01 22.13 10.95
C ILE A 687 -8.77 23.00 11.04
N LEU A 688 -7.80 22.55 11.85
CA LEU A 688 -6.54 23.26 12.04
C LEU A 688 -5.67 23.23 10.75
N PRO A 689 -4.77 24.21 10.56
CA PRO A 689 -3.98 24.31 9.33
C PRO A 689 -2.91 23.20 9.22
N ALA A 690 -2.48 22.91 7.99
CA ALA A 690 -1.38 22.00 7.68
C ALA A 690 -0.12 22.78 7.25
N ILE A 691 1.06 22.15 7.37
CA ILE A 691 2.35 22.75 6.96
C ILE A 691 2.70 22.37 5.52
N SER A 692 2.56 21.09 5.15
CA SER A 692 2.84 20.57 3.79
C SER A 692 1.93 19.39 3.45
N GLY A 693 2.13 18.73 2.31
CA GLY A 693 1.31 17.57 1.90
C GLY A 693 1.39 16.35 2.81
N PHE A 694 2.49 16.20 3.56
CA PHE A 694 2.68 15.09 4.51
C PHE A 694 2.83 15.53 5.96
N VAL A 695 2.86 16.85 6.24
CA VAL A 695 2.91 17.38 7.61
C VAL A 695 1.63 18.16 7.88
N GLY A 696 0.72 17.49 8.60
CA GLY A 696 -0.66 17.93 8.80
C GLY A 696 -0.91 18.76 10.04
N SER A 697 -2.20 18.89 10.34
CA SER A 697 -2.69 19.68 11.45
C SER A 697 -2.57 18.96 12.80
N ASP A 698 -2.42 17.64 12.77
CA ASP A 698 -1.95 16.80 13.87
C ASP A 698 -0.56 17.23 14.37
N THR A 699 0.38 17.45 13.45
CA THR A 699 1.73 17.93 13.80
C THR A 699 1.69 19.35 14.33
N VAL A 700 0.91 20.24 13.71
CA VAL A 700 0.73 21.61 14.19
C VAL A 700 0.14 21.63 15.61
N ALA A 701 -0.85 20.78 15.87
CA ALA A 701 -1.40 20.57 17.21
C ALA A 701 -0.36 20.02 18.19
N GLY A 702 0.53 19.12 17.75
CA GLY A 702 1.64 18.63 18.57
C GLY A 702 2.69 19.69 18.92
N ILE A 703 3.02 20.56 17.97
CA ILE A 703 3.90 21.73 18.20
C ILE A 703 3.28 22.66 19.24
N LEU A 704 1.97 22.93 19.12
CA LEU A 704 1.21 23.73 20.08
C LEU A 704 1.23 23.08 21.47
N ALA A 705 0.91 21.79 21.56
CA ALA A 705 0.83 21.04 22.83
C ALA A 705 2.15 21.00 23.61
N THR A 706 3.28 21.15 22.92
CA THR A 706 4.62 21.13 23.51
C THR A 706 5.22 22.53 23.71
N ASP A 707 4.51 23.57 23.27
CA ASP A 707 5.05 24.93 23.13
C ASP A 707 6.39 24.96 22.37
N LEU A 708 6.62 24.00 21.47
CA LEU A 708 7.92 23.80 20.82
C LEU A 708 8.37 25.08 20.10
N HIS A 709 7.46 25.77 19.43
CA HIS A 709 7.72 27.02 18.69
C HIS A 709 8.07 28.23 19.58
N LYS A 710 7.83 28.14 20.90
CA LYS A 710 8.16 29.17 21.91
C LYS A 710 9.45 28.87 22.67
N LYS A 711 10.03 27.67 22.53
CA LYS A 711 11.27 27.30 23.25
C LYS A 711 12.45 28.13 22.76
N GLU A 712 13.21 28.67 23.71
CA GLU A 712 14.50 29.31 23.44
C GLU A 712 15.60 28.26 23.25
N GLU A 713 15.55 27.17 24.04
CA GLU A 713 16.48 26.05 23.93
C GLU A 713 16.13 25.14 22.74
N THR A 714 17.16 24.63 22.07
CA THR A 714 16.99 23.71 20.94
C THR A 714 16.22 22.48 21.36
N SER A 715 15.10 22.24 20.68
CA SER A 715 14.12 21.23 21.06
C SER A 715 13.65 20.48 19.83
N LEU A 716 13.41 19.17 20.00
CA LEU A 716 12.96 18.26 18.95
C LEU A 716 11.61 17.68 19.34
N PHE A 717 10.67 17.64 18.40
CA PHE A 717 9.40 16.92 18.50
C PHE A 717 9.38 15.82 17.46
N ILE A 718 8.95 14.64 17.88
CA ILE A 718 8.92 13.42 17.07
C ILE A 718 7.59 12.74 17.32
N ASP A 719 6.69 12.75 16.33
CA ASP A 719 5.48 11.95 16.34
C ASP A 719 5.70 10.69 15.51
N ILE A 720 5.39 9.52 16.07
CA ILE A 720 5.66 8.24 15.42
C ILE A 720 4.37 7.45 15.28
N GLY A 721 3.88 7.43 14.06
CA GLY A 721 2.89 6.47 13.59
C GLY A 721 3.43 5.73 12.37
N THR A 722 2.55 5.51 11.40
CA THR A 722 2.86 4.82 10.15
C THR A 722 3.85 5.65 9.33
N ASN A 723 3.70 6.98 9.43
CA ASN A 723 4.70 7.96 9.11
C ASN A 723 5.29 8.52 10.41
N GLY A 724 6.52 9.02 10.34
CA GLY A 724 7.15 9.75 11.43
C GLY A 724 7.24 11.23 11.11
N GLU A 725 6.51 12.07 11.83
CA GLU A 725 6.60 13.52 11.70
C GLU A 725 7.65 14.06 12.67
N LEU A 726 8.63 14.78 12.13
CA LEU A 726 9.78 15.28 12.88
C LEU A 726 9.79 16.80 12.80
N VAL A 727 10.00 17.49 13.92
CA VAL A 727 10.05 18.95 13.98
C VAL A 727 11.18 19.39 14.91
N ILE A 728 12.11 20.20 14.41
CA ILE A 728 13.16 20.82 15.22
C ILE A 728 12.88 22.33 15.35
N ASN A 729 12.95 22.84 16.58
CA ASN A 729 13.10 24.27 16.83
C ASN A 729 14.54 24.53 17.29
N SER A 730 15.30 25.27 16.49
CA SER A 730 16.67 25.64 16.80
C SER A 730 16.93 27.08 16.36
N ASN A 731 17.45 27.92 17.26
CA ASN A 731 17.73 29.32 16.99
C ASN A 731 16.55 30.10 16.38
N GLY A 732 15.32 29.77 16.81
CA GLY A 732 14.08 30.38 16.31
C GLY A 732 13.61 29.89 14.95
N LYS A 733 14.37 29.02 14.27
CA LYS A 733 13.96 28.31 13.05
C LYS A 733 13.15 27.07 13.43
N LEU A 734 11.96 26.95 12.86
CA LEU A 734 11.10 25.79 13.02
C LEU A 734 11.11 25.01 11.69
N VAL A 735 11.74 23.83 11.69
CA VAL A 735 11.91 23.00 10.49
C VAL A 735 11.27 21.65 10.74
N CYS A 736 10.49 21.16 9.77
CA CYS A 736 9.80 19.88 9.87
C CYS A 736 10.03 18.99 8.65
N ALA A 737 9.85 17.69 8.85
CA ALA A 737 9.90 16.68 7.81
C ALA A 737 8.97 15.52 8.16
N SER A 738 8.67 14.67 7.18
CA SER A 738 8.01 13.38 7.38
C SER A 738 8.92 12.25 6.87
N VAL A 739 8.98 11.13 7.61
CA VAL A 739 9.73 9.92 7.25
C VAL A 739 8.80 8.73 7.13
N ALA A 740 9.07 7.85 6.17
CA ALA A 740 8.41 6.55 6.09
C ALA A 740 9.03 5.58 7.12
N ALA A 741 8.59 5.65 8.37
CA ALA A 741 9.05 4.74 9.43
C ALA A 741 8.45 3.33 9.28
N GLY A 742 7.28 3.22 8.65
CA GLY A 742 6.56 1.96 8.49
C GLY A 742 5.85 1.52 9.78
N PRO A 743 4.88 0.59 9.69
CA PRO A 743 3.96 0.30 10.79
C PRO A 743 4.52 -0.72 11.80
N ALA A 744 5.83 -0.95 11.82
CA ALA A 744 6.47 -1.92 12.71
C ALA A 744 6.29 -1.53 14.18
N LEU A 745 6.45 -0.25 14.48
CA LEU A 745 6.32 0.30 15.83
C LEU A 745 4.85 0.41 16.30
N GLU A 746 3.89 0.27 15.39
CA GLU A 746 2.46 0.08 15.69
C GLU A 746 2.08 -1.40 15.84
N GLY A 747 3.00 -2.33 15.56
CA GLY A 747 2.80 -3.76 15.64
C GLY A 747 2.13 -4.41 14.41
N ALA A 748 1.87 -3.66 13.32
CA ALA A 748 1.15 -4.24 12.17
C ALA A 748 2.01 -5.19 11.34
N SER A 749 3.29 -4.86 11.11
CA SER A 749 4.22 -5.69 10.31
C SER A 749 4.93 -6.78 11.12
N LEU A 750 4.78 -6.79 12.45
CA LEU A 750 5.41 -7.77 13.32
C LEU A 750 4.59 -9.06 13.43
N THR A 751 5.27 -10.21 13.48
CA THR A 751 4.70 -11.57 13.50
C THR A 751 3.62 -11.71 14.58
N HIS A 752 3.97 -11.42 15.83
CA HIS A 752 3.05 -11.40 16.97
C HIS A 752 2.66 -9.98 17.41
N GLY A 753 2.86 -8.99 16.53
CA GLY A 753 2.49 -7.61 16.79
C GLY A 753 0.98 -7.41 16.89
N ARG A 754 0.57 -6.55 17.83
CA ARG A 754 -0.79 -6.15 18.14
C ARG A 754 -0.84 -4.66 18.48
N THR A 755 -1.95 -4.02 18.10
CA THR A 755 -2.35 -2.75 18.70
C THR A 755 -2.60 -2.95 20.20
N CYS A 756 -2.48 -1.89 20.97
CA CYS A 756 -2.52 -2.01 22.43
C CYS A 756 -3.93 -2.25 22.95
N GLN A 757 -4.10 -3.43 23.55
CA GLN A 757 -5.32 -3.88 24.20
C GLN A 757 -4.94 -4.81 25.36
N ASN A 758 -5.92 -5.17 26.19
CA ASN A 758 -5.70 -6.09 27.31
C ASN A 758 -5.02 -7.40 26.87
N GLY A 759 -4.04 -7.83 27.64
CA GLY A 759 -3.20 -9.00 27.33
C GLY A 759 -2.05 -8.74 26.36
N VAL A 760 -1.93 -7.56 25.74
CA VAL A 760 -0.74 -7.25 24.91
C VAL A 760 0.45 -6.95 25.82
N ILE A 761 1.61 -7.53 25.50
CA ILE A 761 2.86 -7.27 26.21
C ILE A 761 3.36 -5.88 25.83
N TYR A 762 3.65 -5.04 26.82
CA TYR A 762 4.12 -3.66 26.61
C TYR A 762 5.52 -3.37 27.14
N SER A 763 6.11 -4.29 27.91
CA SER A 763 7.49 -4.18 28.37
C SER A 763 8.12 -5.55 28.53
N ILE A 764 9.41 -5.66 28.19
CA ILE A 764 10.21 -6.89 28.23
C ILE A 764 11.58 -6.57 28.84
N TRP A 765 12.11 -7.47 29.68
CA TRP A 765 13.49 -7.40 30.15
C TRP A 765 14.04 -8.81 30.39
N ILE A 766 15.37 -8.95 30.45
CA ILE A 766 16.03 -10.20 30.82
C ILE A 766 16.64 -10.01 32.22
N ASP A 767 16.32 -10.91 33.15
CA ASP A 767 16.88 -10.85 34.52
C ASP A 767 18.29 -11.48 34.59
N ASP A 768 18.94 -11.35 35.75
CA ASP A 768 20.31 -11.86 35.99
C ASP A 768 20.42 -13.38 35.82
N ASP A 769 19.31 -14.11 36.00
CA ASP A 769 19.19 -15.56 35.77
C ASP A 769 19.01 -15.90 34.27
N LYS A 770 19.07 -14.91 33.38
CA LYS A 770 18.80 -15.02 31.94
C LYS A 770 17.38 -15.46 31.61
N LYS A 771 16.40 -15.15 32.48
CA LYS A 771 14.99 -15.42 32.23
C LYS A 771 14.33 -14.18 31.64
N VAL A 772 13.54 -14.41 30.60
CA VAL A 772 12.73 -13.37 29.96
C VAL A 772 11.55 -13.03 30.87
N ARG A 773 11.38 -11.75 31.15
CA ARG A 773 10.28 -11.19 31.96
C ARG A 773 9.53 -10.18 31.13
N TYR A 774 8.24 -10.01 31.44
CA TYR A 774 7.38 -9.10 30.70
C TYR A 774 6.20 -8.60 31.55
N LYS A 775 5.56 -7.52 31.08
CA LYS A 775 4.29 -7.01 31.61
C LYS A 775 3.24 -6.92 30.50
N THR A 776 2.00 -7.27 30.83
CA THR A 776 0.85 -7.18 29.92
C THR A 776 -0.13 -6.11 30.37
N ILE A 777 -0.81 -5.50 29.40
CA ILE A 777 -1.89 -4.53 29.66
C ILE A 777 -3.04 -5.27 30.38
N GLY A 778 -3.55 -4.69 31.47
CA GLY A 778 -4.61 -5.29 32.27
C GLY A 778 -4.20 -6.56 33.06
N GLY A 779 -2.92 -6.93 33.09
CA GLY A 779 -2.43 -8.11 33.82
C GLY A 779 -2.97 -9.45 33.30
N MET A 780 -3.52 -9.48 32.07
CA MET A 780 -4.09 -10.67 31.46
C MET A 780 -3.02 -11.57 30.82
N ALA A 781 -3.41 -12.81 30.52
CA ALA A 781 -2.56 -13.73 29.78
C ALA A 781 -2.14 -13.14 28.42
N PRO A 782 -0.88 -13.30 28.00
CA PRO A 782 -0.34 -12.61 26.83
C PRO A 782 -0.97 -13.07 25.51
N ILE A 783 -1.27 -12.10 24.64
CA ILE A 783 -1.85 -12.31 23.29
C ILE A 783 -1.05 -11.67 22.14
N GLY A 784 0.07 -11.03 22.44
CA GLY A 784 0.95 -10.42 21.44
C GLY A 784 1.90 -9.38 22.03
N LEU A 785 2.55 -8.62 21.15
CA LEU A 785 3.56 -7.61 21.43
C LEU A 785 3.12 -6.26 20.86
N CYS A 786 3.31 -5.16 21.59
CA CYS A 786 3.25 -3.81 21.00
C CYS A 786 4.65 -3.28 20.67
N GLY A 787 4.74 -2.14 19.97
CA GLY A 787 6.02 -1.57 19.54
C GLY A 787 7.03 -1.36 20.67
N SER A 788 6.58 -0.83 21.82
CA SER A 788 7.46 -0.62 22.98
C SER A 788 8.10 -1.91 23.49
N SER A 789 7.35 -3.01 23.52
CA SER A 789 7.87 -4.31 23.96
C SER A 789 8.92 -4.88 23.01
N VAL A 790 8.82 -4.59 21.72
CA VAL A 790 9.78 -5.06 20.72
C VAL A 790 11.06 -4.23 20.78
N ILE A 791 10.97 -2.92 20.98
CA ILE A 791 12.13 -2.07 21.28
C ILE A 791 12.86 -2.59 22.52
N ASP A 792 12.12 -2.85 23.60
CA ASP A 792 12.64 -3.42 24.85
C ASP A 792 13.37 -4.75 24.60
N ALA A 793 12.73 -5.68 23.91
CA ALA A 793 13.32 -6.99 23.63
C ALA A 793 14.58 -6.90 22.76
N ILE A 794 14.58 -6.07 21.71
CA ILE A 794 15.76 -5.89 20.85
C ILE A 794 16.92 -5.26 21.64
N ALA A 795 16.63 -4.29 22.52
CA ALA A 795 17.66 -3.72 23.39
C ALA A 795 18.28 -4.78 24.32
N GLU A 796 17.47 -5.65 24.91
CA GLU A 796 17.97 -6.81 25.67
C GLU A 796 18.77 -7.77 24.79
N PHE A 797 18.33 -8.00 23.55
CA PHE A 797 19.03 -8.91 22.64
C PHE A 797 20.42 -8.39 22.28
N VAL A 798 20.57 -7.09 22.06
CA VAL A 798 21.87 -6.44 21.86
C VAL A 798 22.71 -6.57 23.13
N ARG A 799 22.16 -6.18 24.29
CA ARG A 799 22.88 -6.18 25.59
C ARG A 799 23.41 -7.56 25.98
N HIS A 800 22.66 -8.61 25.70
CA HIS A 800 23.01 -9.98 26.05
C HIS A 800 23.70 -10.76 24.92
N GLY A 801 24.01 -10.11 23.79
CA GLY A 801 24.62 -10.75 22.63
C GLY A 801 23.78 -11.91 22.07
N ILE A 802 22.46 -11.77 22.09
CA ILE A 802 21.50 -12.67 21.43
C ILE A 802 21.47 -12.37 19.93
N ILE A 803 21.68 -11.11 19.55
CA ILE A 803 21.85 -10.67 18.16
C ILE A 803 23.17 -9.93 17.96
N ASN A 804 23.66 -9.89 16.73
CA ASN A 804 24.78 -9.03 16.34
C ASN A 804 24.32 -7.63 15.90
N ASP A 805 25.27 -6.77 15.55
CA ASP A 805 25.08 -5.42 14.98
C ASP A 805 24.17 -5.38 13.74
N ARG A 806 24.12 -6.47 12.97
CA ARG A 806 23.24 -6.64 11.81
C ARG A 806 21.85 -7.22 12.14
N GLY A 807 21.54 -7.46 13.40
CA GLY A 807 20.25 -8.01 13.83
C GLY A 807 20.07 -9.52 13.67
N ARG A 808 21.14 -10.26 13.36
CA ARG A 808 21.08 -11.73 13.22
C ARG A 808 21.22 -12.42 14.56
N PHE A 809 20.40 -13.43 14.81
CA PHE A 809 20.52 -14.29 16.00
C PHE A 809 21.86 -15.02 16.04
N ILE A 810 22.55 -14.92 17.17
CA ILE A 810 23.82 -15.58 17.47
C ILE A 810 23.73 -16.32 18.81
N ASN A 811 24.76 -17.09 19.16
CA ASN A 811 24.84 -17.78 20.46
C ASN A 811 23.68 -18.74 20.77
N GLN A 812 23.19 -19.49 19.77
CA GLN A 812 22.10 -20.47 19.92
C GLN A 812 22.38 -21.51 21.02
N ASP A 813 23.64 -21.88 21.22
CA ASP A 813 24.06 -22.80 22.28
C ASP A 813 23.83 -22.24 23.70
N LYS A 814 23.83 -20.91 23.85
CA LYS A 814 23.64 -20.22 25.14
C LYS A 814 22.18 -19.83 25.38
N TRP A 815 21.39 -19.69 24.31
CA TRP A 815 20.00 -19.23 24.34
C TRP A 815 19.09 -20.26 23.68
N ARG A 816 18.61 -21.22 24.47
CA ARG A 816 17.71 -22.30 24.01
C ARG A 816 16.35 -21.78 23.48
N GLN A 817 16.02 -20.53 23.78
CA GLN A 817 14.87 -19.81 23.25
C GLN A 817 14.99 -19.51 21.74
N ILE A 818 16.19 -19.58 21.16
CA ILE A 818 16.39 -19.39 19.72
C ILE A 818 16.06 -20.69 18.97
N LYS A 819 15.06 -20.65 18.09
CA LYS A 819 14.66 -21.77 17.23
C LYS A 819 14.22 -21.24 15.87
N ASP A 820 14.77 -21.80 14.79
CA ASP A 820 14.37 -21.50 13.40
C ASP A 820 14.27 -19.98 13.11
N GLU A 821 15.28 -19.21 13.49
CA GLU A 821 15.31 -17.74 13.38
C GLU A 821 14.22 -16.98 14.16
N HIS A 822 13.71 -17.59 15.24
CA HIS A 822 12.79 -16.97 16.19
C HIS A 822 13.34 -17.05 17.61
N PHE A 823 13.12 -16.00 18.40
CA PHE A 823 13.34 -16.00 19.83
C PHE A 823 11.99 -16.10 20.57
N ILE A 824 11.84 -17.12 21.41
CA ILE A 824 10.61 -17.34 22.19
C ILE A 824 10.57 -16.40 23.40
N ILE A 825 9.60 -15.49 23.42
CA ILE A 825 9.33 -14.59 24.56
C ILE A 825 8.54 -15.29 25.65
N THR A 826 7.44 -15.97 25.29
CA THR A 826 6.63 -16.76 26.22
C THR A 826 6.08 -18.02 25.55
N PRO A 827 6.11 -19.18 26.23
CA PRO A 827 5.70 -20.45 25.67
C PRO A 827 4.18 -20.60 25.57
N ARG A 828 3.71 -21.52 24.71
CA ARG A 828 2.30 -21.79 24.42
C ARG A 828 1.40 -21.98 25.65
N GLN A 829 1.93 -22.53 26.74
CA GLN A 829 1.17 -22.84 27.95
C GLN A 829 0.76 -21.58 28.73
N GLU A 830 1.46 -20.47 28.52
CA GLU A 830 1.26 -19.23 29.26
C GLU A 830 0.42 -18.21 28.46
N THR A 831 0.16 -18.45 27.18
CA THR A 831 -0.56 -17.51 26.30
C THR A 831 -2.05 -17.84 26.18
N ALA A 832 -2.88 -16.79 26.06
CA ALA A 832 -4.31 -16.96 25.78
C ALA A 832 -4.61 -17.38 24.32
N MET A 833 -3.63 -17.28 23.43
CA MET A 833 -3.75 -17.73 22.03
C MET A 833 -3.51 -19.22 21.84
N HIS A 834 -3.00 -19.92 22.85
CA HIS A 834 -2.54 -21.31 22.74
C HIS A 834 -1.47 -21.50 21.64
N SER A 835 -0.62 -20.49 21.43
CA SER A 835 0.59 -20.52 20.59
C SER A 835 1.72 -19.75 21.30
N PRO A 836 3.01 -20.06 21.07
CA PRO A 836 4.09 -19.27 21.66
C PRO A 836 4.09 -17.85 21.08
N ILE A 837 4.52 -16.85 21.86
CA ILE A 837 4.80 -15.50 21.35
C ILE A 837 6.31 -15.38 21.12
N THR A 838 6.69 -14.98 19.92
CA THR A 838 8.07 -14.93 19.47
C THR A 838 8.39 -13.62 18.76
N ILE A 839 9.69 -13.28 18.69
CA ILE A 839 10.26 -12.26 17.82
C ILE A 839 11.14 -12.95 16.78
N SER A 840 10.85 -12.76 15.50
CA SER A 840 11.59 -13.34 14.36
C SER A 840 12.71 -12.43 13.87
N ALA A 841 13.64 -12.97 13.07
CA ALA A 841 14.67 -12.16 12.41
C ALA A 841 14.06 -11.07 11.49
N LYS A 842 12.93 -11.38 10.86
CA LYS A 842 12.18 -10.41 10.05
C LYS A 842 11.59 -9.28 10.91
N ASP A 843 11.07 -9.59 12.10
CA ASP A 843 10.56 -8.58 13.02
C ASP A 843 11.67 -7.59 13.42
N ILE A 844 12.90 -8.09 13.61
CA ILE A 844 14.07 -7.26 13.93
C ILE A 844 14.42 -6.35 12.75
N GLU A 845 14.43 -6.89 11.52
CA GLU A 845 14.70 -6.12 10.30
C GLU A 845 13.70 -4.96 10.12
N GLU A 846 12.42 -5.20 10.39
CA GLU A 846 11.38 -4.16 10.31
C GLU A 846 11.61 -3.03 11.33
N VAL A 847 12.07 -3.35 12.54
CA VAL A 847 12.46 -2.34 13.53
C VAL A 847 13.74 -1.60 13.13
N GLN A 848 14.71 -2.27 12.48
CA GLN A 848 15.90 -1.62 11.95
C GLN A 848 15.57 -0.57 10.88
N LYS A 849 14.61 -0.87 9.98
CA LYS A 849 14.13 0.10 8.99
C LYS A 849 13.48 1.30 9.67
N ALA A 850 12.57 1.06 10.62
CA ALA A 850 11.86 2.11 11.32
C ALA A 850 12.80 3.03 12.12
N LYS A 851 13.72 2.45 12.92
CA LYS A 851 14.68 3.23 13.71
C LYS A 851 15.62 4.04 12.81
N SER A 852 16.01 3.46 11.67
CA SER A 852 16.91 4.11 10.72
C SER A 852 16.26 5.32 10.06
N ALA A 853 15.02 5.16 9.58
CA ALA A 853 14.25 6.25 9.00
C ALA A 853 14.16 7.46 9.95
N ILE A 854 13.80 7.20 11.21
CA ILE A 854 13.66 8.24 12.24
C ILE A 854 15.01 8.92 12.50
N ARG A 855 16.07 8.13 12.75
CA ARG A 855 17.40 8.68 13.04
C ARG A 855 17.93 9.52 11.88
N THR A 856 17.82 9.03 10.65
CA THR A 856 18.24 9.75 9.45
C THR A 856 17.47 11.05 9.26
N GLY A 857 16.15 11.04 9.46
CA GLY A 857 15.35 12.27 9.40
C GLY A 857 15.77 13.30 10.45
N VAL A 858 16.07 12.86 11.68
CA VAL A 858 16.58 13.73 12.74
C VAL A 858 17.95 14.30 12.39
N GLU A 859 18.88 13.48 11.90
CA GLU A 859 20.22 13.94 11.51
C GLU A 859 20.17 14.96 10.35
N LEU A 860 19.25 14.78 9.40
CA LEU A 860 19.03 15.74 8.31
C LEU A 860 18.40 17.06 8.79
N LEU A 861 17.43 17.01 9.71
CA LEU A 861 16.87 18.23 10.33
C LEU A 861 17.93 19.00 11.14
N MET A 862 18.78 18.27 11.85
CA MET A 862 19.90 18.86 12.58
C MET A 862 20.88 19.55 11.63
N LYS A 863 21.19 18.92 10.49
CA LYS A 863 22.02 19.52 9.46
C LYS A 863 21.40 20.79 8.88
N GLU A 864 20.10 20.78 8.55
CA GLU A 864 19.39 21.95 8.02
C GLU A 864 19.36 23.14 9.00
N THR A 865 19.48 22.86 10.29
CA THR A 865 19.47 23.86 11.36
C THR A 865 20.83 24.13 11.98
N ASP A 866 21.92 23.62 11.38
CA ASP A 866 23.30 23.74 11.88
C ASP A 866 23.42 23.37 13.38
N THR A 867 22.71 22.31 13.79
CA THR A 867 22.57 21.88 15.18
C THR A 867 23.35 20.60 15.44
N SER A 868 24.14 20.55 16.50
CA SER A 868 24.80 19.31 16.94
C SER A 868 23.91 18.50 17.91
N PRO A 869 24.13 17.18 18.06
CA PRO A 869 23.33 16.36 18.98
C PRO A 869 23.36 16.88 20.44
N GLU A 870 24.45 17.52 20.83
CA GLU A 870 24.68 18.02 22.18
C GLU A 870 23.94 19.33 22.48
N ASP A 871 23.51 20.05 21.45
CA ASP A 871 22.76 21.30 21.57
C ASP A 871 21.30 21.05 21.96
N ILE A 872 20.77 19.87 21.64
CA ILE A 872 19.39 19.50 21.91
C ILE A 872 19.19 19.33 23.43
N ARG A 873 18.24 20.10 23.98
CA ARG A 873 17.90 20.11 25.42
C ARG A 873 16.60 19.39 25.72
N HIS A 874 15.64 19.41 24.81
CA HIS A 874 14.35 18.73 24.99
C HIS A 874 14.02 17.88 23.77
N VAL A 875 13.58 16.65 24.01
CA VAL A 875 13.02 15.77 22.98
C VAL A 875 11.63 15.36 23.44
N TYR A 876 10.62 15.79 22.70
CA TYR A 876 9.23 15.44 22.89
C TYR A 876 8.87 14.32 21.93
N MET A 877 8.38 13.21 22.45
CA MET A 877 7.99 12.06 21.63
C MET A 877 6.49 11.81 21.77
N SER A 878 5.81 11.64 20.64
CA SER A 878 4.42 11.20 20.54
C SER A 878 4.33 9.94 19.68
N GLY A 879 3.18 9.26 19.74
CA GLY A 879 2.89 8.13 18.86
C GLY A 879 2.39 6.85 19.53
N SER A 880 1.98 5.90 18.70
CA SER A 880 1.25 4.68 19.11
C SER A 880 2.16 3.50 19.47
N PHE A 881 3.20 3.73 20.29
CA PHE A 881 4.11 2.67 20.79
C PHE A 881 3.49 1.70 21.79
N GLY A 882 2.40 2.16 22.41
CA GLY A 882 1.66 1.48 23.45
C GLY A 882 1.50 2.30 24.72
N VAL A 883 1.57 1.66 25.89
CA VAL A 883 1.33 2.34 27.18
C VAL A 883 2.47 3.32 27.52
N SER A 884 3.70 2.95 27.18
CA SER A 884 4.92 3.70 27.44
C SER A 884 6.06 3.19 26.57
N ILE A 885 7.08 4.01 26.32
CA ILE A 885 8.32 3.62 25.65
C ILE A 885 9.51 3.84 26.59
N ASN A 886 10.42 2.86 26.69
CA ASN A 886 11.65 2.98 27.46
C ASN A 886 12.71 3.73 26.65
N MET A 887 12.95 4.99 27.01
CA MET A 887 13.91 5.86 26.31
C MET A 887 15.34 5.33 26.36
N GLY A 888 15.74 4.65 27.45
CA GLY A 888 17.06 4.04 27.56
C GLY A 888 17.25 2.93 26.53
N ASN A 889 16.23 2.09 26.34
CA ASN A 889 16.25 1.02 25.34
C ASN A 889 16.18 1.56 23.90
N ALA A 890 15.36 2.58 23.65
CA ALA A 890 15.30 3.24 22.33
C ALA A 890 16.65 3.86 21.94
N LYS A 891 17.35 4.50 22.90
CA LYS A 891 18.73 4.99 22.70
C LYS A 891 19.71 3.84 22.46
N ALA A 892 19.63 2.77 23.25
CA ALA A 892 20.54 1.63 23.15
C ALA A 892 20.49 0.92 21.79
N ILE A 893 19.33 0.88 21.12
CA ILE A 893 19.21 0.33 19.77
C ILE A 893 19.67 1.31 18.67
N GLY A 894 20.09 2.53 19.03
CA GLY A 894 20.54 3.56 18.10
C GLY A 894 19.39 4.20 17.30
N MET A 895 18.22 4.39 17.93
CA MET A 895 17.07 5.07 17.32
C MET A 895 17.26 6.58 17.20
N PHE A 896 18.19 7.15 17.97
CA PHE A 896 18.52 8.58 17.97
C PHE A 896 20.04 8.77 17.96
N PRO A 897 20.54 9.91 17.46
CA PRO A 897 21.90 10.37 17.72
C PRO A 897 22.18 10.49 19.23
N ASP A 898 23.46 10.57 19.62
CA ASP A 898 23.85 10.74 21.02
C ASP A 898 23.50 12.14 21.56
N MET A 899 22.25 12.32 21.94
CA MET A 899 21.71 13.52 22.56
C MET A 899 21.87 13.47 24.08
N ARG A 900 23.12 13.36 24.55
CA ARG A 900 23.46 13.20 25.98
C ARG A 900 22.90 14.29 26.90
N ASN A 901 22.71 15.49 26.37
CA ASN A 901 22.20 16.65 27.09
C ASN A 901 20.67 16.79 27.07
N ALA A 902 19.97 15.94 26.30
CA ALA A 902 18.55 16.09 26.07
C ALA A 902 17.70 15.37 27.13
N LYS A 903 16.67 16.07 27.61
CA LYS A 903 15.58 15.50 28.40
C LYS A 903 14.49 14.96 27.47
N PHE A 904 14.24 13.66 27.55
CA PHE A 904 13.20 13.00 26.76
C PHE A 904 11.87 13.01 27.54
N THR A 905 10.81 13.43 26.87
CA THR A 905 9.44 13.50 27.41
C THR A 905 8.49 12.80 26.45
N PHE A 906 7.80 11.76 26.93
CA PHE A 906 6.80 11.04 26.15
C PHE A 906 5.40 11.62 26.38
N ILE A 907 4.67 11.85 25.30
CA ILE A 907 3.34 12.44 25.22
C ILE A 907 2.49 11.49 24.40
N LYS A 908 1.47 10.86 24.98
CA LYS A 908 0.75 9.77 24.29
C LYS A 908 0.04 10.19 23.01
N ASN A 909 -0.67 11.32 23.06
CA ASN A 909 -1.39 11.86 21.90
C ASN A 909 -1.29 13.39 21.94
N SER A 910 -0.22 13.93 21.33
CA SER A 910 -0.01 15.37 21.28
C SER A 910 -1.02 16.09 20.37
N ALA A 911 -1.48 15.44 19.30
CA ALA A 911 -2.49 15.99 18.39
C ALA A 911 -3.82 16.24 19.12
N GLY A 912 -4.27 15.25 19.91
CA GLY A 912 -5.45 15.35 20.76
C GLY A 912 -5.34 16.47 21.81
N ILE A 913 -4.17 16.62 22.45
CA ILE A 913 -3.92 17.71 23.40
C ILE A 913 -4.01 19.08 22.71
N GLY A 914 -3.35 19.25 21.56
CA GLY A 914 -3.42 20.48 20.79
C GLY A 914 -4.84 20.78 20.28
N GLY A 915 -5.59 19.76 19.87
CA GLY A 915 -7.01 19.89 19.52
C GLY A 915 -7.87 20.35 20.70
N ARG A 916 -7.60 19.85 21.91
CA ARG A 916 -8.26 20.30 23.15
C ARG A 916 -7.90 21.75 23.50
N MET A 917 -6.67 22.17 23.28
CA MET A 917 -6.29 23.58 23.46
C MET A 917 -7.03 24.47 22.46
N ALA A 918 -7.15 24.03 21.21
CA ALA A 918 -7.87 24.74 20.17
C ALA A 918 -9.40 24.80 20.38
N ILE A 919 -10.03 23.76 20.94
CA ILE A 919 -11.47 23.81 21.27
C ILE A 919 -11.73 24.77 22.44
N LEU A 920 -10.79 24.87 23.39
CA LEU A 920 -10.90 25.71 24.59
C LEU A 920 -10.39 27.15 24.43
N SER A 921 -9.79 27.50 23.28
CA SER A 921 -9.23 28.84 23.08
C SER A 921 -9.13 29.25 21.61
N ILE A 922 -9.80 30.34 21.24
CA ILE A 922 -9.60 31.02 19.94
C ILE A 922 -8.13 31.43 19.74
N ASN A 923 -7.46 31.90 20.80
CA ASN A 923 -6.06 32.29 20.71
C ASN A 923 -5.16 31.10 20.34
N ALA A 924 -5.49 29.89 20.83
CA ALA A 924 -4.80 28.67 20.41
C ALA A 924 -5.03 28.37 18.92
N ARG A 925 -6.25 28.56 18.40
CA ARG A 925 -6.54 28.42 16.96
C ARG A 925 -5.70 29.41 16.14
N ASP A 926 -5.65 30.67 16.53
CA ASP A 926 -4.86 31.68 15.82
C ASP A 926 -3.35 31.42 15.93
N GLU A 927 -2.91 30.85 17.04
CA GLU A 927 -1.53 30.41 17.22
C GLU A 927 -1.15 29.27 16.26
N THR A 928 -2.06 28.33 15.98
CA THR A 928 -1.81 27.24 15.02
C THR A 928 -1.56 27.77 13.60
N GLU A 929 -2.25 28.84 13.19
CA GLU A 929 -1.95 29.49 11.91
C GLU A 929 -0.55 30.12 11.87
N LYS A 930 -0.11 30.71 12.99
CA LYS A 930 1.24 31.29 13.09
C LYS A 930 2.31 30.20 13.06
N ILE A 931 2.06 29.07 13.73
CA ILE A 931 2.94 27.90 13.70
C ILE A 931 3.07 27.39 12.26
N ALA A 932 1.94 27.14 11.58
CA ALA A 932 1.95 26.62 10.22
C ALA A 932 2.68 27.54 9.23
N LYS A 933 2.53 28.87 9.37
CA LYS A 933 3.23 29.86 8.54
C LYS A 933 4.72 30.01 8.88
N LYS A 934 5.12 29.77 10.13
CA LYS A 934 6.53 29.87 10.57
C LYS A 934 7.32 28.60 10.25
N ALA A 935 6.68 27.44 10.27
CA ALA A 935 7.32 26.17 9.99
C ALA A 935 7.76 26.07 8.53
N SER A 936 8.96 25.53 8.31
CA SER A 936 9.49 25.22 6.99
C SER A 936 9.60 23.71 6.81
N HIS A 937 9.10 23.19 5.70
CA HIS A 937 9.15 21.77 5.39
C HIS A 937 10.33 21.44 4.49
N ILE A 938 11.09 20.40 4.84
CA ILE A 938 12.10 19.81 3.95
C ILE A 938 11.66 18.43 3.47
N ASN A 939 11.85 18.15 2.19
CA ASN A 939 11.64 16.82 1.63
C ASN A 939 12.93 16.02 1.78
N LEU A 940 12.93 15.04 2.69
CA LEU A 940 14.12 14.25 3.00
C LEU A 940 14.59 13.39 1.82
N VAL A 941 13.68 13.01 0.91
CA VAL A 941 14.01 12.19 -0.27
C VAL A 941 14.86 12.97 -1.28
N ASP A 942 14.76 14.30 -1.28
CA ASP A 942 15.57 15.16 -2.16
C ASP A 942 17.01 15.31 -1.63
N SER A 943 17.30 14.84 -0.40
CA SER A 943 18.64 14.86 0.15
C SER A 943 19.51 13.75 -0.47
N PRO A 944 20.64 14.07 -1.11
CA PRO A 944 21.54 13.07 -1.70
C PRO A 944 22.19 12.15 -0.67
N GLU A 945 22.14 12.51 0.62
CA GLU A 945 22.72 11.75 1.73
C GLU A 945 21.74 10.79 2.39
N PHE A 946 20.43 10.91 2.11
CA PHE A 946 19.40 10.15 2.80
C PHE A 946 19.66 8.64 2.74
N SER A 947 19.94 8.10 1.55
CA SER A 947 20.18 6.67 1.35
C SER A 947 21.39 6.16 2.13
N ASN A 948 22.48 6.92 2.16
CA ASN A 948 23.71 6.53 2.87
C ASN A 948 23.49 6.55 4.38
N LEU A 949 22.92 7.65 4.91
CA LEU A 949 22.59 7.76 6.33
C LEU A 949 21.59 6.69 6.76
N PHE A 950 20.58 6.39 5.94
CA PHE A 950 19.63 5.32 6.19
C PHE A 950 20.30 3.95 6.28
N ILE A 951 21.22 3.62 5.37
CA ILE A 951 21.94 2.34 5.43
C ILE A 951 22.82 2.27 6.68
N ASP A 952 23.57 3.33 6.97
CA ASP A 952 24.46 3.40 8.13
C ASP A 952 23.68 3.31 9.46
N ASN A 953 22.49 3.90 9.51
CA ASN A 953 21.64 3.90 10.69
C ASN A 953 20.83 2.59 10.87
N MET A 954 20.90 1.62 9.95
CA MET A 954 20.27 0.30 10.14
C MET A 954 20.96 -0.57 11.19
N PHE A 955 22.28 -0.42 11.37
CA PHE A 955 23.04 -1.25 12.32
C PHE A 955 22.70 -0.90 13.77
N PHE A 956 22.68 -1.91 14.65
CA PHE A 956 22.61 -1.69 16.09
C PHE A 956 23.97 -1.22 16.60
N GLN A 957 23.95 -0.25 17.53
CA GLN A 957 25.18 0.18 18.19
C GLN A 957 25.66 -0.94 19.12
N ASN A 958 26.95 -1.26 19.09
CA ASN A 958 27.53 -2.17 20.07
C ASN A 958 27.39 -1.52 21.45
N ALA A 959 26.59 -2.13 22.33
CA ALA A 959 26.36 -1.69 23.69
C ALA A 959 27.63 -1.79 24.57
#